data_AF-A0A415GCN6-F1
#
_entry.id   AF-A0A415GCN6-F1
#
_cell.length_a   1.000
_cell.length_b   1.000
_cell.length_c   1.000
_cell.angle_alpha   90.00
_cell.angle_beta   90.00
_cell.angle_gamma   90.00
#
_symmetry.space_group_name_H-M   'P 1'
#
loop_
_entity.id
_entity.type
_entity.pdbx_description
1 polymer ?
#
loop_
_entity_poly.entity_id
_entity_poly.type
_entity_poly.pdbx_seq_one_letter_code
_entity_poly.pdbx_strand_id
1 'polypeptide(L)'
;MKEIKELTGLYSLTKTIGLELKPVGKTQQLIESKKLIEQDDQRAEDYKIVKDIIDRYHKDFIDKCLNSVEIKKEDLEEYVSLAENSNRNTKDFDEVKTKMRNQITEAFKKNHLFTGLFKKNLIKDYLPDFVSEEEKNVVNKFSKFTTYFDAFNNNRKNLYSGDAKSGTIAYRLIHENLPMFLDNIASFNKISETRVNEYFSSIEAEFTDTLNGKHLADLFQIDYFNNTLTQKKIDNYNYIVGAVNKAVNLYKQQHKNIRIPLLKKIHKMILSDRVTPSWLPERFESDEEMLTAIKATYESLKEVLVGDDDDSLRNLLLNIDNFDLEHIYIAKDSGLTSISQQIFGYYDTYTLAIKDQLQRKNPATKKQRENPNLYDERIDKLYKKEGSFSIAYLNRLVDTKEHITINEYYRLLGSYCREGGKSNDDFFKQIDGAYSAISYLFSAEHGEIAQSDSDTAVVQKLLEAYKGLQRFIKPLLGHGDEADKDNEFDVKLRKVWDELNIITPLYDKVRNWLSRKIYNPEKIKLYFENNGKLLSGWSDSQTEYDNGTQYGGYIFRKKNEIGEYDFYLGISADAKLFRRDKTICYEDGMYERLDYYNLKPNTLLGNSYIGNYGEDSNAVLSAFNDAVTKLHLEKKLVPKDNEKVPTYLKRLKQDYANFYQILMNDNNVVDAYKSMKQHILATLASLIRVPAAIELTTQTNLDIDKLIDEIINLPSESFGYFPVATAAIEEANNREKKPLFLFKMSNKDLSYAEKFSKGDRKSRGTENLHTMYLKALLGMTQNVFSIGSGMVFFRHNTEGLAETTARHKANEFIANKNKLNDKKKSIFDYEIVKNKRFTVDKYLFHLSLKLNYTQPNKFDINSKVREIIRNGGIKHIIGIDRGERNLIYLSLIDMEGNIVMQKSLNILKDDHNAKGTDYKGLLTEREGENKEARRNWKKIANIKDLKRGYLSQVVHIISKMMVEYNAIVVLEDLNPGFIRGRQKIERNVYEQFERMLIDKLNFYVDKHKDANETGGLLHALQLTSES
;
A
#
# COMPACT_ATOMS: atom_id res chain seq x y z
N MET A 1 -3.69 23.46 -37.99
CA MET A 1 -4.48 22.27 -37.58
C MET A 1 -4.10 22.01 -36.13
N LYS A 2 -5.04 21.84 -35.20
CA LYS A 2 -4.67 21.62 -33.79
C LYS A 2 -4.01 20.26 -33.62
N GLU A 3 -2.80 20.22 -33.07
CA GLU A 3 -2.00 18.99 -32.93
C GLU A 3 -1.77 18.61 -31.46
N ILE A 4 -1.41 17.35 -31.21
CA ILE A 4 -1.02 16.85 -29.87
C ILE A 4 0.14 17.68 -29.27
N LYS A 5 1.03 18.18 -30.13
CA LYS A 5 2.19 19.00 -29.76
C LYS A 5 1.82 20.33 -29.11
N GLU A 6 0.58 20.81 -29.25
CA GLU A 6 0.09 22.03 -28.60
C GLU A 6 -0.26 21.82 -27.12
N LEU A 7 -0.32 20.57 -26.65
CA LEU A 7 -0.70 20.24 -25.27
C LEU A 7 0.50 20.37 -24.32
N THR A 8 0.96 21.59 -24.10
CA THR A 8 2.04 21.94 -23.15
C THR A 8 1.57 23.04 -22.21
N GLY A 9 2.05 23.05 -20.96
CA GLY A 9 1.78 24.14 -20.00
C GLY A 9 0.29 24.34 -19.68
N LEU A 10 -0.46 23.25 -19.51
CA LEU A 10 -1.92 23.25 -19.29
C LEU A 10 -2.30 23.28 -17.80
N TYR A 11 -1.57 22.55 -16.96
CA TYR A 11 -1.82 22.47 -15.52
C TYR A 11 -0.55 22.18 -14.72
N SER A 12 -0.57 22.55 -13.44
CA SER A 12 0.55 22.36 -12.52
C SER A 12 0.59 20.95 -11.93
N LEU A 13 1.79 20.49 -11.58
CA LEU A 13 2.03 19.14 -11.04
C LEU A 13 3.09 19.19 -9.95
N THR A 14 3.03 18.29 -8.97
CA THR A 14 4.10 18.13 -7.98
C THR A 14 4.90 16.86 -8.24
N LYS A 15 6.23 16.94 -8.22
CA LYS A 15 7.13 15.78 -8.22
C LYS A 15 8.12 15.86 -7.06
N THR A 16 8.70 14.72 -6.70
CA THR A 16 9.72 14.64 -5.65
C THR A 16 10.97 13.98 -6.20
N ILE A 17 12.11 14.64 -6.02
CA ILE A 17 13.43 14.13 -6.37
C ILE A 17 14.14 13.61 -5.12
N GLY A 18 14.83 12.48 -5.27
CA GLY A 18 15.63 11.86 -4.21
C GLY A 18 17.12 11.99 -4.54
N LEU A 19 17.91 12.47 -3.57
CA LEU A 19 19.34 12.73 -3.68
C LEU A 19 20.08 12.11 -2.49
N GLU A 20 21.36 11.80 -2.67
CA GLU A 20 22.27 11.53 -1.56
C GLU A 20 22.81 12.86 -1.03
N LEU A 21 23.00 12.96 0.28
CA LEU A 21 23.68 14.07 0.93
C LEU A 21 25.04 13.59 1.44
N LYS A 22 26.10 14.30 1.05
CA LYS A 22 27.46 14.05 1.56
C LYS A 22 27.84 15.15 2.55
N PRO A 23 28.09 14.85 3.83
CA PRO A 23 28.55 15.84 4.80
C PRO A 23 29.80 16.57 4.33
N VAL A 24 29.91 17.87 4.60
CA VAL A 24 31.04 18.72 4.26
C VAL A 24 31.64 19.35 5.52
N GLY A 25 32.96 19.48 5.59
CA GLY A 25 33.66 20.09 6.73
C GLY A 25 33.46 19.29 8.02
N LYS A 26 33.17 19.99 9.13
CA LYS A 26 32.92 19.39 10.46
C LYS A 26 31.51 18.83 10.66
N THR A 27 30.67 18.85 9.61
CA THR A 27 29.26 18.44 9.70
C THR A 27 29.10 17.05 10.30
N GLN A 28 29.87 16.05 9.85
CA GLN A 28 29.79 14.68 10.37
C GLN A 28 30.18 14.60 11.86
N GLN A 29 31.30 15.23 12.23
CA GLN A 29 31.80 15.29 13.61
C GLN A 29 30.78 15.96 14.56
N LEU A 30 30.09 17.00 14.09
CA LEU A 30 29.04 17.68 14.85
C LEU A 30 27.80 16.80 15.05
N ILE A 31 27.41 16.02 14.03
CA ILE A 31 26.28 15.09 14.12
C ILE A 31 26.56 13.99 15.14
N GLU A 32 27.77 13.44 15.12
CA GLU A 32 28.24 12.39 16.04
C GLU A 32 28.36 12.93 17.48
N SER A 33 29.05 14.06 17.68
CA SER A 33 29.25 14.63 19.02
C SER A 33 27.93 15.05 19.69
N LYS A 34 26.93 15.48 18.90
CA LYS A 34 25.58 15.81 19.40
C LYS A 34 24.64 14.61 19.45
N LYS A 35 25.06 13.43 19.00
CA LYS A 35 24.24 12.19 18.95
C LYS A 35 22.89 12.39 18.26
N LEU A 36 22.86 13.16 17.16
CA LEU A 36 21.60 13.54 16.52
C LEU A 36 20.87 12.34 15.90
N ILE A 37 21.62 11.37 15.39
CA ILE A 37 21.07 10.14 14.81
C ILE A 37 20.41 9.30 15.92
N GLU A 38 21.11 9.04 17.03
CA GLU A 38 20.57 8.29 18.18
C GLU A 38 19.26 8.90 18.72
N GLN A 39 19.19 10.24 18.81
CA GLN A 39 17.99 10.94 19.24
C GLN A 39 16.81 10.78 18.26
N ASP A 40 17.08 10.80 16.96
CA ASP A 40 16.06 10.67 15.92
C ASP A 40 15.64 9.20 15.72
N ASP A 41 16.53 8.22 15.97
CA ASP A 41 16.21 6.79 16.04
C ASP A 41 15.23 6.51 17.19
N GLN A 42 15.55 6.96 18.41
CA GLN A 42 14.65 6.81 19.55
C GLN A 42 13.30 7.48 19.28
N ARG A 43 13.29 8.66 18.64
CA ARG A 43 12.04 9.34 18.27
C ARG A 43 11.24 8.54 17.23
N ALA A 44 11.90 7.86 16.29
CA ALA A 44 11.22 7.02 15.31
C ALA A 44 10.55 5.80 15.96
N GLU A 45 11.17 5.18 16.97
CA GLU A 45 10.57 4.09 17.74
C GLU A 45 9.42 4.60 18.63
N ASP A 46 9.64 5.68 19.38
CA ASP A 46 8.60 6.32 20.20
C ASP A 46 7.38 6.73 19.33
N TYR A 47 7.63 7.17 18.09
CA TYR A 47 6.57 7.52 17.13
C TYR A 47 5.68 6.34 16.75
N LYS A 48 6.24 5.11 16.62
CA LYS A 48 5.43 3.91 16.33
C LYS A 48 4.47 3.63 17.48
N ILE A 49 4.95 3.74 18.72
CA ILE A 49 4.14 3.56 19.94
C ILE A 49 3.01 4.60 19.98
N VAL A 50 3.34 5.88 19.80
CA VAL A 50 2.32 6.95 19.86
C VAL A 50 1.31 6.85 18.71
N LYS A 51 1.70 6.37 17.52
CA LYS A 51 0.74 6.08 16.45
C LYS A 51 -0.27 5.00 16.82
N ASP A 52 0.18 3.93 17.49
CA ASP A 52 -0.72 2.89 17.96
C ASP A 52 -1.69 3.43 19.01
N ILE A 53 -1.19 4.22 19.97
CA ILE A 53 -2.01 4.94 20.95
C ILE A 53 -3.07 5.83 20.27
N ILE A 54 -2.68 6.62 19.26
CA ILE A 54 -3.60 7.46 18.49
C ILE A 54 -4.66 6.60 17.79
N ASP A 55 -4.28 5.46 17.21
CA ASP A 55 -5.21 4.55 16.56
C ASP A 55 -6.19 3.91 17.54
N ARG A 56 -5.73 3.51 18.73
CA ARG A 56 -6.61 3.04 19.82
C ARG A 56 -7.61 4.12 20.23
N TYR A 57 -7.16 5.37 20.40
CA TYR A 57 -8.03 6.49 20.72
C TYR A 57 -9.07 6.73 19.61
N HIS A 58 -8.66 6.72 18.33
CA HIS A 58 -9.59 6.87 17.21
C HIS A 58 -10.61 5.71 17.16
N LYS A 59 -10.20 4.47 17.43
CA LYS A 59 -11.11 3.31 17.48
C LYS A 59 -12.18 3.50 18.57
N ASP A 60 -11.76 3.86 19.79
CA ASP A 60 -12.68 4.14 20.91
C ASP A 60 -13.65 5.29 20.57
N PHE A 61 -13.14 6.39 20.03
CA PHE A 61 -13.95 7.52 19.58
C PHE A 61 -14.98 7.11 18.51
N ILE A 62 -14.56 6.35 17.50
CA ILE A 62 -15.43 5.87 16.42
C ILE A 62 -16.52 4.97 16.99
N ASP A 63 -16.17 4.02 17.85
CA ASP A 63 -17.12 3.08 18.44
C ASP A 63 -18.18 3.81 19.29
N LYS A 64 -17.76 4.75 20.15
CA LYS A 64 -18.66 5.60 20.95
C LYS A 64 -19.62 6.40 20.08
N CYS A 65 -19.12 7.06 19.04
CA CYS A 65 -19.96 7.84 18.13
C CYS A 65 -20.94 6.95 17.34
N LEU A 66 -20.47 5.86 16.74
CA LEU A 66 -21.30 4.98 15.91
C LEU A 66 -22.35 4.21 16.73
N ASN A 67 -22.09 3.91 18.01
CA ASN A 67 -23.12 3.33 18.89
C ASN A 67 -24.30 4.28 19.14
N SER A 68 -24.12 5.59 18.96
CA SER A 68 -25.19 6.60 19.04
C SER A 68 -25.87 6.91 17.70
N VAL A 69 -25.42 6.28 16.60
CA VAL A 69 -26.00 6.49 15.27
C VAL A 69 -27.18 5.56 15.06
N GLU A 70 -28.29 6.15 14.65
CA GLU A 70 -29.44 5.44 14.11
C GLU A 70 -29.77 6.07 12.75
N ILE A 71 -29.54 5.32 11.67
CA ILE A 71 -29.93 5.73 10.33
C ILE A 71 -31.44 5.65 10.26
N LYS A 72 -32.06 6.74 9.81
CA LYS A 72 -33.52 6.84 9.71
C LYS A 72 -34.10 5.71 8.86
N LYS A 73 -35.15 5.10 9.37
CA LYS A 73 -35.89 4.03 8.69
C LYS A 73 -36.37 4.43 7.31
N GLU A 74 -36.93 5.64 7.18
CA GLU A 74 -37.38 6.23 5.91
C GLU A 74 -36.28 6.20 4.84
N ASP A 75 -35.03 6.50 5.21
CA ASP A 75 -33.90 6.56 4.28
C ASP A 75 -33.40 5.16 3.88
N LEU A 76 -33.51 4.19 4.79
CA LEU A 76 -33.21 2.79 4.52
C LEU A 76 -34.25 2.18 3.57
N GLU A 77 -35.53 2.46 3.81
CA GLU A 77 -36.64 2.03 2.94
C GLU A 77 -36.55 2.67 1.55
N GLU A 78 -36.28 3.98 1.48
CA GLU A 78 -36.00 4.69 0.23
C GLU A 78 -34.82 4.05 -0.51
N TYR A 79 -33.72 3.75 0.18
CA TYR A 79 -32.57 3.07 -0.41
C TYR A 79 -32.94 1.69 -0.98
N VAL A 80 -33.69 0.86 -0.24
CA VAL A 80 -34.10 -0.46 -0.70
C VAL A 80 -34.96 -0.35 -1.96
N SER A 81 -35.96 0.55 -1.95
CA SER A 81 -36.84 0.76 -3.11
C SER A 81 -36.07 1.13 -4.39
N LEU A 82 -35.05 1.99 -4.26
CA LEU A 82 -34.18 2.39 -5.37
C LEU A 82 -33.16 1.30 -5.74
N ALA A 83 -32.70 0.50 -4.78
CA ALA A 83 -31.74 -0.57 -5.02
C ALA A 83 -32.35 -1.74 -5.80
N GLU A 84 -33.61 -2.07 -5.54
CA GLU A 84 -34.34 -3.17 -6.19
C GLU A 84 -34.92 -2.79 -7.57
N ASN A 85 -35.05 -1.49 -7.86
CA ASN A 85 -35.54 -1.00 -9.15
C ASN A 85 -34.45 -1.02 -10.24
N SER A 86 -34.61 -1.86 -11.26
CA SER A 86 -33.68 -1.96 -12.39
C SER A 86 -33.62 -0.69 -13.27
N ASN A 87 -34.68 0.12 -13.28
CA ASN A 87 -34.78 1.40 -14.01
C ASN A 87 -34.63 2.61 -13.07
N ARG A 88 -33.96 2.45 -11.93
CA ARG A 88 -33.79 3.52 -10.94
C ARG A 88 -33.17 4.79 -11.53
N ASN A 89 -33.59 5.94 -11.00
CA ASN A 89 -32.88 7.20 -11.23
C ASN A 89 -31.54 7.16 -10.48
N THR A 90 -30.43 7.23 -11.21
CA THR A 90 -29.08 7.18 -10.64
C THR A 90 -28.78 8.37 -9.73
N LYS A 91 -29.36 9.54 -10.02
CA LYS A 91 -29.16 10.75 -9.23
C LYS A 91 -29.81 10.61 -7.86
N ASP A 92 -31.07 10.19 -7.83
CA ASP A 92 -31.83 10.01 -6.58
C ASP A 92 -31.17 8.93 -5.69
N PHE A 93 -30.65 7.86 -6.30
CA PHE A 93 -29.92 6.82 -5.58
C PHE A 93 -28.59 7.32 -4.97
N ASP A 94 -27.91 8.27 -5.62
CA ASP A 94 -26.72 8.89 -5.05
C ASP A 94 -27.05 9.96 -4.00
N GLU A 95 -28.20 10.63 -4.13
CA GLU A 95 -28.73 11.57 -3.13
C GLU A 95 -29.08 10.86 -1.81
N VAL A 96 -29.84 9.74 -1.84
CA VAL A 96 -30.19 8.99 -0.63
C VAL A 96 -28.94 8.44 0.08
N LYS A 97 -27.95 7.94 -0.68
CA LYS A 97 -26.66 7.53 -0.10
C LYS A 97 -25.94 8.70 0.55
N THR A 98 -26.02 9.88 -0.05
CA THR A 98 -25.37 11.09 0.48
C THR A 98 -26.04 11.53 1.78
N LYS A 99 -27.38 11.48 1.84
CA LYS A 99 -28.17 11.73 3.05
C LYS A 99 -27.77 10.80 4.20
N MET A 100 -27.68 9.50 3.95
CA MET A 100 -27.26 8.51 4.97
C MET A 100 -25.80 8.69 5.41
N ARG A 101 -24.87 8.98 4.47
CA ARG A 101 -23.47 9.29 4.83
C ARG A 101 -23.39 10.53 5.72
N ASN A 102 -24.17 11.56 5.42
CA ASN A 102 -24.18 12.79 6.21
C ASN A 102 -24.65 12.53 7.64
N GLN A 103 -25.68 11.71 7.87
CA GLN A 103 -26.13 11.31 9.21
C GLN A 103 -25.00 10.72 10.07
N ILE A 104 -24.20 9.84 9.47
CA ILE A 104 -23.02 9.26 10.14
C ILE A 104 -21.99 10.35 10.45
N THR A 105 -21.68 11.22 9.50
CA THR A 105 -20.66 12.26 9.72
C THR A 105 -21.07 13.32 10.74
N GLU A 106 -22.36 13.66 10.81
CA GLU A 106 -22.86 14.60 11.80
C GLU A 106 -22.75 14.05 13.22
N ALA A 107 -22.89 12.74 13.41
CA ALA A 107 -22.66 12.12 14.72
C ALA A 107 -21.21 12.30 15.21
N PHE A 108 -20.22 12.26 14.31
CA PHE A 108 -18.84 12.58 14.66
C PHE A 108 -18.67 14.07 15.00
N LYS A 109 -19.22 14.98 14.17
CA LYS A 109 -19.07 16.43 14.36
C LYS A 109 -19.76 16.96 15.62
N LYS A 110 -20.87 16.34 16.05
CA LYS A 110 -21.59 16.69 17.28
C LYS A 110 -20.76 16.45 18.54
N ASN A 111 -19.78 15.55 18.49
CA ASN A 111 -18.89 15.32 19.63
C ASN A 111 -17.86 16.46 19.73
N HIS A 112 -17.85 17.16 20.87
CA HIS A 112 -16.98 18.33 21.11
C HIS A 112 -15.47 18.03 20.93
N LEU A 113 -15.03 16.79 21.16
CA LEU A 113 -13.65 16.37 21.00
C LEU A 113 -13.20 16.28 19.52
N PHE A 114 -14.14 16.21 18.58
CA PHE A 114 -13.85 15.96 17.17
C PHE A 114 -12.89 17.01 16.56
N THR A 115 -13.04 18.27 16.94
CA THR A 115 -12.21 19.37 16.40
C THR A 115 -10.76 19.31 16.89
N GLY A 116 -10.53 18.70 18.06
CA GLY A 116 -9.21 18.54 18.67
C GLY A 116 -8.45 17.30 18.20
N LEU A 117 -9.17 16.28 17.68
CA LEU A 117 -8.60 15.00 17.21
C LEU A 117 -7.45 15.16 16.21
N PHE A 118 -7.47 16.20 15.38
CA PHE A 118 -6.49 16.36 14.31
C PHE A 118 -5.50 17.50 14.58
N LYS A 119 -5.42 17.96 15.83
CA LYS A 119 -4.62 19.12 16.24
C LYS A 119 -3.67 18.75 17.38
N LYS A 120 -2.93 19.75 17.87
CA LYS A 120 -2.05 19.63 19.05
C LYS A 120 -2.78 19.10 20.30
N ASN A 121 -4.09 19.36 20.41
CA ASN A 121 -4.93 18.96 21.54
C ASN A 121 -4.97 17.44 21.71
N LEU A 122 -4.98 16.66 20.62
CA LEU A 122 -4.92 15.21 20.71
C LEU A 122 -3.71 14.75 21.53
N ILE A 123 -2.51 15.22 21.16
CA ILE A 123 -1.25 14.81 21.82
C ILE A 123 -1.09 15.41 23.21
N LYS A 124 -1.51 16.66 23.41
CA LYS A 124 -1.25 17.41 24.65
C LYS A 124 -2.29 17.18 25.73
N ASP A 125 -3.54 16.97 25.34
CA ASP A 125 -4.68 17.01 26.24
C ASP A 125 -5.38 15.63 26.26
N TYR A 126 -5.70 15.06 25.10
CA TYR A 126 -6.59 13.89 25.05
C TYR A 126 -5.89 12.55 25.30
N LEU A 127 -4.72 12.33 24.69
CA LEU A 127 -3.98 11.07 24.86
C LEU A 127 -3.45 10.89 26.28
N PRO A 128 -2.89 11.90 26.97
CA PRO A 128 -2.39 11.74 28.33
C PRO A 128 -3.44 11.25 29.34
N ASP A 129 -4.72 11.56 29.12
CA ASP A 129 -5.84 11.12 29.98
C ASP A 129 -6.36 9.72 29.60
N PHE A 130 -5.94 9.17 28.46
CA PHE A 130 -6.43 7.89 27.90
C PHE A 130 -5.48 6.71 28.16
N VAL A 131 -4.20 6.98 28.44
CA VAL A 131 -3.14 5.97 28.49
C VAL A 131 -2.59 5.72 29.90
N SER A 132 -1.81 4.66 30.08
CA SER A 132 -1.09 4.43 31.35
C SER A 132 0.02 5.47 31.58
N GLU A 133 0.55 5.55 32.80
CA GLU A 133 1.64 6.48 33.14
C GLU A 133 2.93 6.19 32.34
N GLU A 134 3.23 4.94 32.00
CA GLU A 134 4.36 4.59 31.14
C GLU A 134 4.19 5.13 29.71
N GLU A 135 3.00 4.93 29.13
CA GLU A 135 2.67 5.42 27.78
C GLU A 135 2.61 6.96 27.74
N LYS A 136 2.12 7.58 28.81
CA LYS A 136 2.05 9.04 28.97
C LYS A 136 3.43 9.69 28.89
N ASN A 137 4.45 9.07 29.47
CA ASN A 137 5.83 9.54 29.35
C ASN A 137 6.29 9.58 27.89
N VAL A 138 5.94 8.56 27.09
CA VAL A 138 6.28 8.50 25.66
C VAL A 138 5.50 9.56 24.86
N VAL A 139 4.20 9.72 25.12
CA VAL A 139 3.36 10.75 24.49
C VAL A 139 3.91 12.16 24.76
N ASN A 140 4.32 12.43 25.99
CA ASN A 140 4.80 13.75 26.42
C ASN A 140 6.10 14.17 25.72
N LYS A 141 6.94 13.23 25.26
CA LYS A 141 8.12 13.52 24.42
C LYS A 141 7.75 14.27 23.14
N PHE A 142 6.54 14.08 22.62
CA PHE A 142 6.04 14.74 21.41
C PHE A 142 5.28 16.05 21.65
N SER A 143 5.15 16.51 22.89
CA SER A 143 4.45 17.76 23.24
C SER A 143 5.01 19.00 22.49
N LYS A 144 6.32 19.00 22.19
CA LYS A 144 7.00 20.04 21.38
C LYS A 144 7.09 19.72 19.89
N PHE A 145 6.68 18.52 19.48
CA PHE A 145 6.75 17.98 18.12
C PHE A 145 5.38 17.54 17.59
N THR A 146 4.28 18.18 17.97
CA THR A 146 2.94 17.75 17.56
C THR A 146 2.76 17.74 16.04
N THR A 147 3.46 18.62 15.31
CA THR A 147 3.42 18.67 13.83
C THR A 147 4.10 17.48 13.16
N TYR A 148 4.84 16.66 13.91
CA TYR A 148 5.38 15.38 13.44
C TYR A 148 4.25 14.44 12.98
N PHE A 149 3.05 14.59 13.56
CA PHE A 149 1.88 13.78 13.24
C PHE A 149 0.99 14.39 12.14
N ASP A 150 1.30 15.55 11.56
CA ASP A 150 0.39 16.25 10.64
C ASP A 150 -0.05 15.39 9.44
N ALA A 151 0.89 14.68 8.80
CA ALA A 151 0.56 13.78 7.70
C ALA A 151 -0.33 12.60 8.15
N PHE A 152 -0.06 12.07 9.35
CA PHE A 152 -0.84 10.99 9.94
C PHE A 152 -2.24 11.45 10.34
N ASN A 153 -2.36 12.62 10.97
CA ASN A 153 -3.61 13.25 11.35
C ASN A 153 -4.47 13.61 10.13
N ASN A 154 -3.86 14.06 9.03
CA ASN A 154 -4.57 14.26 7.77
C ASN A 154 -5.13 12.95 7.20
N ASN A 155 -4.35 11.87 7.25
CA ASN A 155 -4.83 10.55 6.86
C ASN A 155 -6.00 10.07 7.75
N ARG A 156 -5.95 10.35 9.07
CA ARG A 156 -7.04 10.03 10.00
C ARG A 156 -8.27 10.91 9.77
N LYS A 157 -8.09 12.20 9.51
CA LYS A 157 -9.18 13.14 9.17
C LYS A 157 -9.99 12.66 7.98
N ASN A 158 -9.32 12.10 6.95
CA ASN A 158 -9.99 11.58 5.77
C ASN A 158 -10.98 10.45 6.08
N LEU A 159 -10.76 9.68 7.16
CA LEU A 159 -11.67 8.58 7.55
C LEU A 159 -13.09 9.06 7.86
N TYR A 160 -13.22 10.30 8.32
CA TYR A 160 -14.46 10.92 8.77
C TYR A 160 -15.16 11.74 7.68
N SER A 161 -14.68 11.70 6.43
CA SER A 161 -15.30 12.43 5.31
C SER A 161 -16.65 11.82 4.89
N GLY A 162 -17.61 12.69 4.55
CA GLY A 162 -18.91 12.32 3.99
C GLY A 162 -18.90 12.14 2.46
N ASP A 163 -17.75 12.41 1.82
CA ASP A 163 -17.59 12.20 0.39
C ASP A 163 -17.72 10.71 0.02
N ALA A 164 -18.15 10.42 -1.20
CA ALA A 164 -18.22 9.06 -1.73
C ALA A 164 -16.81 8.53 -2.11
N LYS A 165 -15.93 8.38 -1.11
CA LYS A 165 -14.53 7.96 -1.28
C LYS A 165 -14.28 6.65 -0.55
N SER A 166 -13.68 5.69 -1.26
CA SER A 166 -13.24 4.43 -0.65
C SER A 166 -12.27 4.69 0.51
N GLY A 167 -12.43 3.98 1.63
CA GLY A 167 -11.57 4.14 2.81
C GLY A 167 -12.11 5.09 3.88
N THR A 168 -13.26 5.76 3.66
CA THR A 168 -13.98 6.48 4.71
C THR A 168 -14.97 5.56 5.44
N ILE A 169 -15.29 5.90 6.69
CA ILE A 169 -16.23 5.13 7.53
C ILE A 169 -17.64 5.16 6.93
N ALA A 170 -18.10 6.35 6.54
CA ALA A 170 -19.42 6.52 5.93
C ALA A 170 -19.54 5.77 4.60
N TYR A 171 -18.47 5.72 3.80
CA TYR A 171 -18.44 4.92 2.57
C TYR A 171 -18.47 3.42 2.85
N ARG A 172 -17.63 2.91 3.78
CA ARG A 172 -17.64 1.50 4.22
C ARG A 172 -19.04 1.04 4.61
N LEU A 173 -19.75 1.85 5.38
CA LEU A 173 -21.11 1.53 5.81
C LEU A 173 -22.11 1.56 4.65
N ILE A 174 -22.18 2.65 3.89
CA ILE A 174 -23.29 2.89 2.93
C ILE A 174 -23.05 2.30 1.54
N HIS A 175 -21.80 2.31 1.04
CA HIS A 175 -21.48 1.86 -0.32
C HIS A 175 -20.96 0.42 -0.38
N GLU A 176 -20.49 -0.14 0.74
CA GLU A 176 -19.96 -1.50 0.77
C GLU A 176 -20.82 -2.42 1.65
N ASN A 177 -21.00 -2.12 2.94
CA ASN A 177 -21.70 -3.01 3.86
C ASN A 177 -23.22 -3.06 3.65
N LEU A 178 -23.90 -1.94 3.45
CA LEU A 178 -25.34 -1.89 3.24
C LEU A 178 -25.81 -2.71 2.01
N PRO A 179 -25.19 -2.58 0.81
CA PRO A 179 -25.54 -3.45 -0.31
C PRO A 179 -25.30 -4.93 -0.02
N MET A 180 -24.21 -5.28 0.66
CA MET A 180 -23.93 -6.67 1.04
C MET A 180 -24.95 -7.21 2.05
N PHE A 181 -25.40 -6.36 2.97
CA PHE A 181 -26.45 -6.67 3.92
C PHE A 181 -27.78 -6.92 3.20
N LEU A 182 -28.15 -6.08 2.23
CA LEU A 182 -29.34 -6.27 1.40
C LEU A 182 -29.28 -7.58 0.58
N ASP A 183 -28.12 -7.88 -0.02
CA ASP A 183 -27.88 -9.16 -0.70
C ASP A 183 -28.07 -10.37 0.24
N ASN A 184 -27.69 -10.21 1.52
CA ASN A 184 -27.87 -11.24 2.53
C ASN A 184 -29.33 -11.43 2.91
N ILE A 185 -30.12 -10.36 3.00
CA ILE A 185 -31.57 -10.45 3.22
C ILE A 185 -32.19 -11.29 2.10
N ALA A 186 -31.93 -10.92 0.84
CA ALA A 186 -32.46 -11.65 -0.31
C ALA A 186 -31.98 -13.11 -0.37
N SER A 187 -30.73 -13.37 0.03
CA SER A 187 -30.16 -14.72 0.07
C SER A 187 -30.73 -15.55 1.22
N PHE A 188 -30.94 -14.95 2.40
CA PHE A 188 -31.50 -15.61 3.57
C PHE A 188 -32.96 -16.01 3.33
N ASN A 189 -33.76 -15.14 2.70
CA ASN A 189 -35.14 -15.47 2.33
C ASN A 189 -35.18 -16.74 1.45
N LYS A 190 -34.33 -16.82 0.43
CA LYS A 190 -34.17 -18.03 -0.40
C LYS A 190 -33.69 -19.25 0.37
N ILE A 191 -32.85 -19.08 1.39
CA ILE A 191 -32.39 -20.18 2.25
C ILE A 191 -33.54 -20.67 3.14
N SER A 192 -34.33 -19.76 3.70
CA SER A 192 -35.46 -20.09 4.60
C SER A 192 -36.60 -20.84 3.90
N GLU A 193 -36.74 -20.68 2.59
CA GLU A 193 -37.66 -21.44 1.73
C GLU A 193 -37.22 -22.90 1.49
N THR A 194 -36.02 -23.27 1.94
CA THR A 194 -35.47 -24.64 1.82
C THR A 194 -35.42 -25.34 3.17
N ARG A 195 -35.15 -26.65 3.16
CA ARG A 195 -34.94 -27.45 4.38
C ARG A 195 -33.72 -27.06 5.22
N VAL A 196 -32.92 -26.09 4.78
CA VAL A 196 -31.84 -25.52 5.61
C VAL A 196 -32.42 -24.86 6.88
N ASN A 197 -33.69 -24.44 6.85
CA ASN A 197 -34.39 -23.89 8.02
C ASN A 197 -34.48 -24.86 9.21
N GLU A 198 -34.37 -26.18 8.98
CA GLU A 198 -34.33 -27.20 10.03
C GLU A 198 -33.12 -27.01 10.97
N TYR A 199 -32.05 -26.37 10.50
CA TYR A 199 -30.85 -26.07 11.31
C TYR A 199 -30.96 -24.77 12.11
N PHE A 200 -31.99 -23.94 11.87
CA PHE A 200 -32.07 -22.60 12.45
C PHE A 200 -32.18 -22.61 13.97
N SER A 201 -33.03 -23.46 14.55
CA SER A 201 -33.18 -23.55 16.01
C SER A 201 -31.87 -23.96 16.71
N SER A 202 -31.06 -24.81 16.07
CA SER A 202 -29.74 -25.19 16.62
C SER A 202 -28.75 -24.01 16.59
N ILE A 203 -28.79 -23.21 15.52
CA ILE A 203 -27.95 -22.00 15.42
C ILE A 203 -28.43 -20.95 16.43
N GLU A 204 -29.74 -20.78 16.59
CA GLU A 204 -30.31 -19.83 17.57
C GLU A 204 -29.89 -20.19 19.00
N ALA A 205 -29.89 -21.48 19.35
CA ALA A 205 -29.40 -21.95 20.65
C ALA A 205 -27.90 -21.66 20.85
N GLU A 206 -27.06 -21.88 19.82
CA GLU A 206 -25.61 -21.61 19.87
C GLU A 206 -25.31 -20.11 20.08
N PHE A 207 -26.14 -19.22 19.54
CA PHE A 207 -25.93 -17.77 19.56
C PHE A 207 -26.88 -17.01 20.50
N THR A 208 -27.46 -17.67 21.51
CA THR A 208 -28.46 -17.10 22.43
C THR A 208 -28.05 -15.73 22.99
N ASP A 209 -26.84 -15.60 23.53
CA ASP A 209 -26.32 -14.35 24.12
C ASP A 209 -26.13 -13.24 23.08
N THR A 210 -25.82 -13.60 21.83
CA THR A 210 -25.60 -12.65 20.73
C THR A 210 -26.92 -12.17 20.14
N LEU A 211 -27.92 -13.04 20.10
CA LEU A 211 -29.25 -12.77 19.58
C LEU A 211 -30.11 -11.96 20.55
N ASN A 212 -29.85 -12.07 21.86
CA ASN A 212 -30.56 -11.34 22.92
C ASN A 212 -32.09 -11.45 22.79
N GLY A 213 -32.58 -12.69 22.59
CA GLY A 213 -34.01 -13.00 22.45
C GLY A 213 -34.61 -12.81 21.04
N LYS A 214 -33.79 -12.49 20.02
CA LYS A 214 -34.23 -12.39 18.62
C LYS A 214 -34.09 -13.72 17.88
N HIS A 215 -34.92 -13.95 16.87
CA HIS A 215 -34.77 -15.05 15.91
C HIS A 215 -33.85 -14.67 14.77
N LEU A 216 -33.32 -15.66 14.03
CA LEU A 216 -32.47 -15.42 12.87
C LEU A 216 -33.14 -14.53 11.83
N ALA A 217 -34.45 -14.67 11.62
CA ALA A 217 -35.20 -13.85 10.67
C ALA A 217 -35.16 -12.34 11.00
N ASP A 218 -35.04 -11.98 12.28
CA ASP A 218 -34.99 -10.58 12.74
C ASP A 218 -33.66 -9.90 12.35
N LEU A 219 -32.61 -10.68 12.16
CA LEU A 219 -31.28 -10.19 11.77
C LEU A 219 -31.20 -9.85 10.28
N PHE A 220 -32.10 -10.43 9.48
CA PHE A 220 -32.19 -10.22 8.05
C PHE A 220 -33.37 -9.32 7.69
N GLN A 221 -33.60 -8.29 8.53
CA GLN A 221 -34.48 -7.15 8.24
C GLN A 221 -33.66 -5.89 8.03
N ILE A 222 -34.12 -4.97 7.18
CA ILE A 222 -33.36 -3.76 6.83
C ILE A 222 -33.05 -2.90 8.06
N ASP A 223 -33.98 -2.80 9.02
CA ASP A 223 -33.82 -2.05 10.26
C ASP A 223 -32.66 -2.59 11.13
N TYR A 224 -32.34 -3.88 11.01
CA TYR A 224 -31.24 -4.49 11.74
C TYR A 224 -29.86 -3.98 11.26
N PHE A 225 -29.78 -3.31 10.10
CA PHE A 225 -28.54 -2.70 9.64
C PHE A 225 -27.94 -1.71 10.66
N ASN A 226 -28.77 -0.98 11.41
CA ASN A 226 -28.33 -0.12 12.51
C ASN A 226 -27.59 -0.89 13.62
N ASN A 227 -27.87 -2.18 13.76
CA ASN A 227 -27.13 -3.10 14.63
C ASN A 227 -25.93 -3.76 13.94
N THR A 228 -25.37 -3.14 12.90
CA THR A 228 -24.13 -3.56 12.22
C THR A 228 -23.15 -2.40 12.00
N LEU A 229 -23.36 -1.26 12.67
CA LEU A 229 -22.55 -0.05 12.43
C LEU A 229 -21.18 -0.05 13.14
N THR A 230 -20.99 -0.86 14.19
CA THR A 230 -19.71 -0.94 14.92
C THR A 230 -18.98 -2.26 14.67
N GLN A 231 -17.67 -2.31 14.94
CA GLN A 231 -16.88 -3.53 14.71
C GLN A 231 -17.43 -4.73 15.48
N LYS A 232 -17.72 -4.56 16.78
CA LYS A 232 -18.27 -5.62 17.63
C LYS A 232 -19.57 -6.18 17.07
N LYS A 233 -20.46 -5.29 16.61
CA LYS A 233 -21.74 -5.63 15.99
C LYS A 233 -21.56 -6.34 14.64
N ILE A 234 -20.59 -5.91 13.82
CA ILE A 234 -20.21 -6.55 12.55
C ILE A 234 -19.70 -7.98 12.80
N ASP A 235 -18.85 -8.18 13.80
CA ASP A 235 -18.28 -9.50 14.09
C ASP A 235 -19.37 -10.47 14.54
N ASN A 236 -20.26 -10.03 15.44
CA ASN A 236 -21.43 -10.79 15.86
C ASN A 236 -22.30 -11.23 14.67
N TYR A 237 -22.63 -10.29 13.77
CA TYR A 237 -23.37 -10.60 12.55
C TYR A 237 -22.60 -11.60 11.64
N ASN A 238 -21.29 -11.40 11.47
CA ASN A 238 -20.45 -12.25 10.63
C ASN A 238 -20.23 -13.66 11.18
N TYR A 239 -20.28 -13.85 12.51
CA TYR A 239 -20.27 -15.18 13.14
C TYR A 239 -21.54 -15.94 12.80
N ILE A 240 -22.70 -15.31 12.93
CA ILE A 240 -24.00 -15.90 12.58
C ILE A 240 -24.08 -16.21 11.08
N VAL A 241 -23.65 -15.29 10.20
CA VAL A 241 -23.48 -15.55 8.76
C VAL A 241 -22.60 -16.77 8.49
N GLY A 242 -21.54 -16.95 9.27
CA GLY A 242 -20.66 -18.12 9.19
C GLY A 242 -21.38 -19.42 9.53
N ALA A 243 -22.15 -19.43 10.60
CA ALA A 243 -22.94 -20.58 11.03
C ALA A 243 -24.01 -20.97 9.99
N VAL A 244 -24.77 -20.01 9.47
CA VAL A 244 -25.76 -20.24 8.41
C VAL A 244 -25.09 -20.79 7.14
N ASN A 245 -23.94 -20.24 6.73
CA ASN A 245 -23.20 -20.76 5.58
C ASN A 245 -22.68 -22.19 5.80
N LYS A 246 -22.29 -22.55 7.03
CA LYS A 246 -21.91 -23.93 7.38
C LYS A 246 -23.10 -24.87 7.18
N ALA A 247 -24.30 -24.50 7.65
CA ALA A 247 -25.53 -25.26 7.41
C ALA A 247 -25.87 -25.39 5.92
N VAL A 248 -25.79 -24.31 5.14
CA VAL A 248 -26.01 -24.34 3.68
C VAL A 248 -25.01 -25.28 2.98
N ASN A 249 -23.73 -25.26 3.37
CA ASN A 249 -22.72 -26.12 2.76
C ASN A 249 -22.92 -27.60 3.10
N LEU A 250 -23.30 -27.92 4.34
CA LEU A 250 -23.68 -29.29 4.73
C LEU A 250 -24.87 -29.79 3.90
N TYR A 251 -25.89 -28.95 3.74
CA TYR A 251 -27.05 -29.28 2.91
C TYR A 251 -26.66 -29.49 1.43
N LYS A 252 -25.81 -28.63 0.85
CA LYS A 252 -25.31 -28.79 -0.53
C LYS A 252 -24.53 -30.09 -0.74
N GLN A 253 -23.75 -30.53 0.25
CA GLN A 253 -23.02 -31.80 0.17
C GLN A 253 -23.96 -33.00 0.09
N GLN A 254 -25.10 -32.92 0.78
CA GLN A 254 -26.17 -33.92 0.75
C GLN A 254 -27.03 -33.81 -0.53
N HIS A 255 -27.14 -32.63 -1.13
CA HIS A 255 -28.00 -32.33 -2.29
C HIS A 255 -27.25 -31.64 -3.45
N LYS A 256 -26.43 -32.41 -4.17
CA LYS A 256 -25.50 -31.90 -5.23
C LYS A 256 -26.14 -31.10 -6.39
N ASN A 257 -27.45 -31.27 -6.63
CA ASN A 257 -28.14 -30.64 -7.76
C ASN A 257 -28.87 -29.32 -7.38
N ILE A 258 -28.86 -28.93 -6.10
CA ILE A 258 -29.56 -27.72 -5.64
C ILE A 258 -28.58 -26.55 -5.55
N ARG A 259 -28.90 -25.45 -6.25
CA ARG A 259 -28.14 -24.20 -6.19
C ARG A 259 -28.73 -23.27 -5.14
N ILE A 260 -28.16 -23.28 -3.94
CA ILE A 260 -28.52 -22.36 -2.85
C ILE A 260 -27.48 -21.22 -2.78
N PRO A 261 -27.88 -19.94 -2.63
CA PRO A 261 -26.93 -18.85 -2.41
C PRO A 261 -26.18 -19.00 -1.08
N LEU A 262 -25.03 -18.34 -0.95
CA LEU A 262 -24.32 -18.19 0.32
C LEU A 262 -24.46 -16.75 0.79
N LEU A 263 -24.52 -16.55 2.10
CA LEU A 263 -24.46 -15.24 2.72
C LEU A 263 -23.03 -14.67 2.65
N LYS A 264 -22.93 -13.36 2.48
CA LYS A 264 -21.68 -12.60 2.39
C LYS A 264 -21.34 -12.03 3.76
N LYS A 265 -20.13 -12.29 4.26
CA LYS A 265 -19.63 -11.56 5.44
C LYS A 265 -19.43 -10.09 5.08
N ILE A 266 -20.06 -9.18 5.82
CA ILE A 266 -19.88 -7.74 5.61
C ILE A 266 -18.47 -7.33 6.04
N HIS A 267 -17.95 -6.25 5.45
CA HIS A 267 -16.58 -5.84 5.71
C HIS A 267 -16.43 -5.30 7.14
N LYS A 268 -15.28 -5.61 7.75
CA LYS A 268 -14.87 -5.03 9.04
C LYS A 268 -14.87 -3.51 8.99
N MET A 269 -15.03 -2.86 10.13
CA MET A 269 -14.93 -1.40 10.23
C MET A 269 -13.53 -0.90 9.88
N ILE A 270 -13.42 0.38 9.47
CA ILE A 270 -12.13 1.01 9.25
C ILE A 270 -11.37 1.13 10.59
N LEU A 271 -10.05 0.95 10.58
CA LEU A 271 -9.15 0.89 11.75
C LEU A 271 -9.32 -0.32 12.68
N SER A 272 -10.33 -1.18 12.53
CA SER A 272 -10.44 -2.36 13.39
C SER A 272 -9.33 -3.38 13.14
N ASP A 273 -8.83 -3.95 14.23
CA ASP A 273 -7.82 -5.00 14.16
C ASP A 273 -8.42 -6.25 13.53
N ARG A 274 -7.58 -7.03 12.85
CA ARG A 274 -7.94 -8.43 12.65
C ARG A 274 -7.76 -9.06 14.02
N VAL A 275 -8.84 -9.27 14.76
CA VAL A 275 -8.81 -10.23 15.85
C VAL A 275 -8.44 -11.55 15.18
N THR A 276 -7.18 -11.94 15.28
CA THR A 276 -6.76 -13.27 14.88
C THR A 276 -7.61 -14.22 15.72
N PRO A 277 -8.34 -15.17 15.11
CA PRO A 277 -9.07 -16.15 15.88
C PRO A 277 -8.13 -16.72 16.94
N SER A 278 -8.57 -16.78 18.20
CA SER A 278 -7.77 -17.07 19.40
C SER A 278 -6.99 -18.40 19.35
N TRP A 279 -7.16 -19.17 18.28
CA TRP A 279 -6.44 -20.40 17.97
C TRP A 279 -5.08 -20.20 17.26
N LEU A 280 -4.75 -19.00 16.78
CA LEU A 280 -3.46 -18.73 16.14
C LEU A 280 -2.36 -18.59 17.22
N PRO A 281 -1.32 -19.43 17.21
CA PRO A 281 -0.33 -19.42 18.28
C PRO A 281 0.47 -18.11 18.35
N GLU A 282 0.89 -17.69 19.55
CA GLU A 282 1.83 -16.57 19.76
C GLU A 282 3.09 -16.74 18.91
N ARG A 283 3.62 -15.63 18.36
CA ARG A 283 4.83 -15.64 17.52
C ARG A 283 6.06 -15.73 18.41
N PHE A 284 7.11 -16.40 17.93
CA PHE A 284 8.43 -16.29 18.53
C PHE A 284 8.97 -14.86 18.40
N GLU A 285 9.78 -14.45 19.37
CA GLU A 285 10.46 -13.16 19.42
C GLU A 285 11.95 -13.25 19.08
N SER A 286 12.56 -14.44 19.15
CA SER A 286 13.96 -14.67 18.80
C SER A 286 14.24 -16.06 18.21
N ASP A 287 15.42 -16.23 17.59
CA ASP A 287 15.86 -17.53 17.06
C ASP A 287 16.12 -18.52 18.21
N GLU A 288 16.59 -18.04 19.37
CA GLU A 288 16.86 -18.83 20.57
C GLU A 288 15.58 -19.39 21.20
N GLU A 289 14.51 -18.58 21.26
CA GLU A 289 13.20 -19.03 21.75
C GLU A 289 12.65 -20.15 20.86
N MET A 290 12.76 -19.97 19.53
CA MET A 290 12.36 -20.96 18.54
C MET A 290 13.15 -22.27 18.71
N LEU A 291 14.48 -22.19 18.78
CA LEU A 291 15.36 -23.36 18.92
C LEU A 291 15.09 -24.11 20.24
N THR A 292 14.87 -23.37 21.34
CA THR A 292 14.50 -23.94 22.64
C THR A 292 13.19 -24.72 22.55
N ALA A 293 12.18 -24.15 21.91
CA ALA A 293 10.89 -24.82 21.71
C ALA A 293 11.02 -26.09 20.85
N ILE A 294 11.83 -26.05 19.77
CA ILE A 294 12.12 -27.23 18.93
C ILE A 294 12.80 -28.32 19.76
N LYS A 295 13.83 -27.96 20.52
CA LYS A 295 14.58 -28.90 21.36
C LYS A 295 13.69 -29.56 22.42
N ALA A 296 12.94 -28.76 23.16
CA ALA A 296 12.01 -29.25 24.19
C ALA A 296 10.95 -30.20 23.61
N THR A 297 10.43 -29.89 22.42
CA THR A 297 9.44 -30.74 21.74
C THR A 297 10.03 -32.06 21.26
N TYR A 298 11.25 -32.04 20.73
CA TYR A 298 11.93 -33.29 20.34
C TYR A 298 12.17 -34.18 21.56
N GLU A 299 12.69 -33.61 22.65
CA GLU A 299 12.94 -34.33 23.90
C GLU A 299 11.65 -34.90 24.51
N SER A 300 10.56 -34.13 24.53
CA SER A 300 9.28 -34.61 25.05
C SER A 300 8.66 -35.73 24.21
N LEU A 301 8.81 -35.67 22.89
CA LEU A 301 8.25 -36.68 21.99
C LEU A 301 9.13 -37.93 21.86
N LYS A 302 10.40 -37.88 22.26
CA LYS A 302 11.34 -38.99 22.06
C LYS A 302 10.85 -40.28 22.70
N GLU A 303 10.49 -40.24 23.98
CA GLU A 303 10.00 -41.41 24.72
C GLU A 303 8.66 -41.93 24.15
N VAL A 304 7.77 -41.03 23.76
CA VAL A 304 6.45 -41.36 23.19
C VAL A 304 6.58 -42.06 21.84
N LEU A 305 7.55 -41.65 21.03
CA LEU A 305 7.72 -42.15 19.67
C LEU A 305 8.60 -43.40 19.61
N VAL A 306 9.68 -43.46 20.38
CA VAL A 306 10.72 -44.51 20.29
C VAL A 306 11.18 -45.05 21.64
N GLY A 307 10.46 -44.81 22.73
CA GLY A 307 10.77 -45.35 24.05
C GLY A 307 10.74 -46.88 24.08
N ASP A 308 11.42 -47.44 25.08
CA ASP A 308 11.56 -48.89 25.28
C ASP A 308 10.28 -49.56 25.81
N ASP A 309 9.27 -48.78 26.19
CA ASP A 309 7.95 -49.26 26.62
C ASP A 309 7.12 -49.78 25.42
N ASP A 310 6.26 -50.77 25.67
CA ASP A 310 5.37 -51.37 24.68
C ASP A 310 4.34 -50.35 24.15
N ASP A 311 4.11 -49.27 24.90
CA ASP A 311 3.18 -48.18 24.56
C ASP A 311 3.76 -47.13 23.59
N SER A 312 5.05 -47.21 23.24
CA SER A 312 5.64 -46.26 22.27
C SER A 312 5.07 -46.46 20.88
N LEU A 313 4.94 -45.38 20.09
CA LEU A 313 4.36 -45.46 18.74
C LEU A 313 5.06 -46.49 17.85
N ARG A 314 6.39 -46.52 17.90
CA ARG A 314 7.18 -47.46 17.09
C ARG A 314 6.87 -48.90 17.46
N ASN A 315 6.82 -49.24 18.74
CA ASN A 315 6.53 -50.60 19.19
C ASN A 315 5.08 -50.99 18.90
N LEU A 316 4.13 -50.06 19.11
CA LEU A 316 2.72 -50.24 18.77
C LEU A 316 2.51 -50.60 17.30
N LEU A 317 3.22 -49.94 16.37
CA LEU A 317 3.11 -50.20 14.93
C LEU A 317 3.83 -51.49 14.50
N LEU A 318 4.99 -51.80 15.09
CA LEU A 318 5.71 -53.05 14.81
C LEU A 318 4.91 -54.29 15.24
N ASN A 319 4.16 -54.16 16.34
CA ASN A 319 3.36 -55.22 16.94
C ASN A 319 1.87 -55.14 16.55
N ILE A 320 1.51 -54.41 15.48
CA ILE A 320 0.11 -54.20 15.09
C ILE A 320 -0.67 -55.51 14.84
N ASP A 321 0.00 -56.61 14.48
CA ASP A 321 -0.65 -57.91 14.26
C ASP A 321 -1.03 -58.65 15.55
N ASN A 322 -0.52 -58.20 16.70
CA ASN A 322 -0.89 -58.75 17.99
C ASN A 322 -2.29 -58.26 18.43
N PHE A 323 -2.85 -57.28 17.72
CA PHE A 323 -4.17 -56.69 17.96
C PHE A 323 -5.20 -57.19 16.93
N ASP A 324 -6.48 -56.95 17.19
CA ASP A 324 -7.54 -57.45 16.32
C ASP A 324 -7.77 -56.55 15.09
N LEU A 325 -7.22 -56.97 13.94
CA LEU A 325 -7.36 -56.25 12.67
C LEU A 325 -8.80 -56.15 12.13
N GLU A 326 -9.75 -56.96 12.63
CA GLU A 326 -11.18 -56.80 12.31
C GLU A 326 -11.79 -55.58 13.03
N HIS A 327 -11.16 -55.14 14.13
CA HIS A 327 -11.60 -54.03 14.99
C HIS A 327 -10.61 -52.85 15.02
N ILE A 328 -9.64 -52.81 14.09
CA ILE A 328 -8.80 -51.64 13.81
C ILE A 328 -9.23 -51.02 12.47
N TYR A 329 -9.54 -49.72 12.48
CA TYR A 329 -10.19 -49.03 11.38
C TYR A 329 -9.31 -47.97 10.71
N ILE A 330 -9.47 -47.85 9.39
CA ILE A 330 -8.90 -46.78 8.58
C ILE A 330 -10.00 -45.80 8.20
N ALA A 331 -9.78 -44.52 8.49
CA ALA A 331 -10.70 -43.44 8.13
C ALA A 331 -10.92 -43.34 6.60
N LYS A 332 -12.17 -43.17 6.16
CA LYS A 332 -12.53 -42.94 4.75
C LYS A 332 -12.32 -41.46 4.37
N ASP A 333 -11.08 -41.02 4.45
CA ASP A 333 -10.66 -39.67 4.06
C ASP A 333 -9.46 -39.71 3.08
N SER A 334 -8.70 -38.61 2.99
CA SER A 334 -7.47 -38.57 2.18
C SER A 334 -6.39 -39.57 2.65
N GLY A 335 -6.52 -40.12 3.85
CA GLY A 335 -5.65 -41.15 4.40
C GLY A 335 -5.77 -42.46 3.63
N LEU A 336 -6.98 -42.97 3.44
CA LEU A 336 -7.22 -44.20 2.68
C LEU A 336 -6.74 -44.08 1.22
N THR A 337 -6.94 -42.91 0.59
CA THR A 337 -6.45 -42.67 -0.78
C THR A 337 -4.92 -42.58 -0.83
N SER A 338 -4.28 -42.01 0.21
CA SER A 338 -2.83 -41.99 0.34
C SER A 338 -2.25 -43.40 0.52
N ILE A 339 -2.86 -44.22 1.38
CA ILE A 339 -2.46 -45.63 1.58
C ILE A 339 -2.60 -46.40 0.26
N SER A 340 -3.74 -46.22 -0.45
CA SER A 340 -3.96 -46.82 -1.76
C SER A 340 -2.86 -46.43 -2.77
N GLN A 341 -2.51 -45.15 -2.81
CA GLN A 341 -1.44 -44.65 -3.69
C GLN A 341 -0.07 -45.26 -3.33
N GLN A 342 0.25 -45.43 -2.04
CA GLN A 342 1.55 -45.99 -1.63
C GLN A 342 1.66 -47.50 -1.88
N ILE A 343 0.59 -48.26 -1.59
CA ILE A 343 0.58 -49.71 -1.76
C ILE A 343 0.44 -50.09 -3.24
N PHE A 344 -0.50 -49.46 -3.96
CA PHE A 344 -0.88 -49.85 -5.32
C PHE A 344 -0.44 -48.88 -6.41
N GLY A 345 0.07 -47.69 -6.10
CA GLY A 345 0.39 -46.67 -7.12
C GLY A 345 -0.83 -45.94 -7.71
N TYR A 346 -2.04 -46.24 -7.21
CA TYR A 346 -3.29 -45.59 -7.61
C TYR A 346 -4.10 -45.21 -6.37
N TYR A 347 -4.58 -43.96 -6.32
CA TYR A 347 -5.27 -43.41 -5.15
C TYR A 347 -6.67 -44.00 -4.89
N ASP A 348 -7.26 -44.68 -5.85
CA ASP A 348 -8.66 -45.13 -5.84
C ASP A 348 -8.85 -46.65 -5.81
N THR A 349 -7.80 -47.46 -5.75
CA THR A 349 -7.88 -48.94 -5.73
C THR A 349 -8.84 -49.45 -4.66
N TYR A 350 -8.68 -49.03 -3.41
CA TYR A 350 -9.61 -49.41 -2.33
C TYR A 350 -11.03 -48.87 -2.59
N THR A 351 -11.16 -47.65 -3.10
CA THR A 351 -12.48 -47.07 -3.40
C THR A 351 -13.23 -47.89 -4.44
N LEU A 352 -12.53 -48.32 -5.50
CA LEU A 352 -13.09 -49.16 -6.56
C LEU A 352 -13.43 -50.56 -6.05
N ALA A 353 -12.55 -51.18 -5.25
CA ALA A 353 -12.79 -52.52 -4.70
C ALA A 353 -13.99 -52.56 -3.74
N ILE A 354 -14.15 -51.54 -2.88
CA ILE A 354 -15.32 -51.41 -1.99
C ILE A 354 -16.59 -51.23 -2.81
N LYS A 355 -16.56 -50.38 -3.85
CA LYS A 355 -17.73 -50.17 -4.72
C LYS A 355 -18.12 -51.43 -5.49
N ASP A 356 -17.16 -52.19 -6.01
CA ASP A 356 -17.41 -53.48 -6.67
C ASP A 356 -18.06 -54.49 -5.70
N GLN A 357 -17.57 -54.59 -4.47
CA GLN A 357 -18.20 -55.48 -3.48
C GLN A 357 -19.63 -55.03 -3.12
N LEU A 358 -19.85 -53.73 -2.96
CA LEU A 358 -21.19 -53.17 -2.74
C LEU A 358 -22.14 -53.45 -3.91
N GLN A 359 -21.63 -53.38 -5.15
CA GLN A 359 -22.37 -53.73 -6.36
C GLN A 359 -22.77 -55.22 -6.37
N ARG A 360 -21.85 -56.13 -6.03
CA ARG A 360 -22.13 -57.57 -5.93
C ARG A 360 -23.18 -57.89 -4.86
N LYS A 361 -23.10 -57.25 -3.69
CA LYS A 361 -24.08 -57.42 -2.60
C LYS A 361 -25.44 -56.78 -2.90
N ASN A 362 -25.47 -55.77 -3.77
CA ASN A 362 -26.68 -55.01 -4.11
C ASN A 362 -26.88 -55.00 -5.63
N PRO A 363 -27.32 -56.10 -6.27
CA PRO A 363 -27.45 -56.18 -7.72
C PRO A 363 -28.46 -55.17 -8.26
N ALA A 364 -28.21 -54.66 -9.48
CA ALA A 364 -29.05 -53.67 -10.13
C ALA A 364 -30.47 -54.20 -10.38
N THR A 365 -31.47 -53.44 -9.96
CA THR A 365 -32.89 -53.70 -10.31
C THR A 365 -33.14 -53.45 -11.80
N LYS A 366 -34.24 -53.98 -12.36
CA LYS A 366 -34.56 -53.83 -13.79
C LYS A 366 -34.53 -52.36 -14.26
N LYS A 367 -35.16 -51.46 -13.48
CA LYS A 367 -35.18 -50.00 -13.72
C LYS A 367 -33.79 -49.34 -13.63
N GLN A 368 -32.87 -49.91 -12.86
CA GLN A 368 -31.50 -49.41 -12.69
C GLN A 368 -30.54 -49.93 -13.76
N ARG A 369 -30.83 -51.10 -14.38
CA ARG A 369 -30.12 -51.58 -15.57
C ARG A 369 -30.43 -50.74 -16.80
N GLU A 370 -31.64 -50.18 -16.86
CA GLU A 370 -32.09 -49.27 -17.92
C GLU A 370 -31.55 -47.82 -17.76
N ASN A 371 -31.09 -47.44 -16.56
CA ASN A 371 -30.45 -46.14 -16.29
C ASN A 371 -29.26 -46.30 -15.33
N PRO A 372 -28.05 -46.52 -15.85
CA PRO A 372 -26.85 -46.81 -15.06
C PRO A 372 -26.52 -45.75 -14.00
N ASN A 373 -26.81 -44.47 -14.27
CA ASN A 373 -26.55 -43.37 -13.32
C ASN A 373 -27.34 -43.54 -12.00
N LEU A 374 -28.56 -44.09 -12.04
CA LEU A 374 -29.37 -44.35 -10.84
C LEU A 374 -28.82 -45.51 -9.99
N TYR A 375 -28.11 -46.44 -10.62
CA TYR A 375 -27.43 -47.53 -9.92
C TYR A 375 -26.17 -47.01 -9.23
N ASP A 376 -25.34 -46.27 -9.97
CA ASP A 376 -24.10 -45.69 -9.46
C ASP A 376 -24.36 -44.71 -8.30
N GLU A 377 -25.40 -43.88 -8.39
CA GLU A 377 -25.81 -43.02 -7.26
C GLU A 377 -26.21 -43.80 -6.00
N ARG A 378 -26.85 -44.97 -6.15
CA ARG A 378 -27.23 -45.83 -5.01
C ARG A 378 -25.98 -46.43 -4.37
N ILE A 379 -25.05 -46.93 -5.16
CA ILE A 379 -23.77 -47.49 -4.68
C ILE A 379 -22.94 -46.39 -4.02
N ASP A 380 -22.86 -45.20 -4.61
CA ASP A 380 -22.20 -44.04 -4.01
C ASP A 380 -22.81 -43.62 -2.68
N LYS A 381 -24.15 -43.69 -2.55
CA LYS A 381 -24.83 -43.44 -1.26
C LYS A 381 -24.46 -44.49 -0.22
N LEU A 382 -24.39 -45.77 -0.60
CA LEU A 382 -23.97 -46.85 0.31
C LEU A 382 -22.51 -46.68 0.73
N TYR A 383 -21.60 -46.42 -0.21
CA TYR A 383 -20.21 -46.12 0.07
C TYR A 383 -20.04 -44.89 0.99
N LYS A 384 -20.92 -43.89 0.86
CA LYS A 384 -20.87 -42.69 1.70
C LYS A 384 -21.31 -42.93 3.15
N LYS A 385 -22.12 -43.95 3.44
CA LYS A 385 -22.63 -44.22 4.80
C LYS A 385 -21.54 -44.65 5.78
N GLU A 386 -20.56 -45.43 5.33
CA GLU A 386 -19.50 -45.96 6.21
C GLU A 386 -18.38 -44.93 6.40
N GLY A 387 -18.11 -44.47 7.63
CA GLY A 387 -17.08 -43.46 7.91
C GLY A 387 -15.64 -43.97 7.85
N SER A 388 -15.46 -45.28 8.00
CA SER A 388 -14.17 -45.97 8.08
C SER A 388 -14.34 -47.43 7.70
N PHE A 389 -13.23 -48.16 7.56
CA PHE A 389 -13.23 -49.57 7.19
C PHE A 389 -12.15 -50.32 7.97
N SER A 390 -12.44 -51.53 8.45
CA SER A 390 -11.44 -52.32 9.18
C SER A 390 -10.28 -52.77 8.29
N ILE A 391 -9.10 -52.92 8.86
CA ILE A 391 -7.89 -53.37 8.14
C ILE A 391 -8.13 -54.76 7.55
N ALA A 392 -8.69 -55.70 8.32
CA ALA A 392 -9.00 -57.04 7.83
C ALA A 392 -10.01 -57.04 6.68
N TYR A 393 -11.00 -56.16 6.71
CA TYR A 393 -11.91 -55.98 5.59
C TYR A 393 -11.19 -55.47 4.33
N LEU A 394 -10.40 -54.40 4.45
CA LEU A 394 -9.67 -53.81 3.32
C LEU A 394 -8.67 -54.79 2.71
N ASN A 395 -7.93 -55.53 3.53
CA ASN A 395 -6.97 -56.55 3.08
C ASN A 395 -7.64 -57.67 2.28
N ARG A 396 -8.89 -58.04 2.60
CA ARG A 396 -9.64 -59.09 1.86
C ARG A 396 -10.14 -58.64 0.49
N LEU A 397 -10.24 -57.33 0.24
CA LEU A 397 -10.80 -56.78 -1.00
C LEU A 397 -9.82 -56.75 -2.18
N VAL A 398 -8.52 -56.88 -1.90
CA VAL A 398 -7.45 -56.67 -2.86
C VAL A 398 -6.54 -57.91 -2.89
N ASP A 399 -5.96 -58.22 -4.05
CA ASP A 399 -5.02 -59.34 -4.16
C ASP A 399 -3.68 -58.98 -3.50
N THR A 400 -3.33 -59.70 -2.45
CA THR A 400 -2.11 -59.49 -1.65
C THR A 400 -0.91 -60.26 -2.20
N LYS A 401 -1.04 -60.99 -3.32
CA LYS A 401 0.08 -61.74 -3.90
C LYS A 401 1.19 -60.87 -4.48
N GLU A 402 0.87 -59.67 -4.95
CA GLU A 402 1.83 -58.71 -5.51
C GLU A 402 1.99 -57.44 -4.64
N HIS A 403 1.25 -57.35 -3.53
CA HIS A 403 1.12 -56.14 -2.73
C HIS A 403 1.10 -56.44 -1.24
N ILE A 404 1.76 -55.59 -0.46
CA ILE A 404 1.75 -55.69 1.00
C ILE A 404 0.36 -55.36 1.56
N THR A 405 0.06 -55.91 2.72
CA THR A 405 -1.16 -55.58 3.47
C THR A 405 -1.05 -54.22 4.16
N ILE A 406 -2.17 -53.67 4.64
CA ILE A 406 -2.16 -52.39 5.37
C ILE A 406 -1.37 -52.51 6.69
N ASN A 407 -1.51 -53.62 7.42
CA ASN A 407 -0.74 -53.89 8.63
C ASN A 407 0.77 -54.02 8.33
N GLU A 408 1.16 -54.66 7.22
CA GLU A 408 2.56 -54.66 6.75
C GLU A 408 3.06 -53.26 6.41
N TYR A 409 2.25 -52.44 5.74
CA TYR A 409 2.58 -51.05 5.43
C TYR A 409 2.90 -50.23 6.69
N TYR A 410 2.13 -50.45 7.78
CA TYR A 410 2.39 -49.82 9.07
C TYR A 410 3.61 -50.39 9.81
N ARG A 411 3.83 -51.72 9.78
CA ARG A 411 5.05 -52.36 10.33
C ARG A 411 6.34 -51.89 9.66
N LEU A 412 6.26 -51.53 8.39
CA LEU A 412 7.39 -50.95 7.65
C LEU A 412 7.66 -49.49 8.04
N LEU A 413 6.87 -48.89 8.95
CA LEU A 413 7.08 -47.56 9.53
C LEU A 413 7.25 -46.45 8.47
N GLY A 414 6.62 -46.64 7.30
CA GLY A 414 6.69 -45.72 6.16
C GLY A 414 7.88 -45.88 5.22
N SER A 415 8.74 -46.89 5.40
CA SER A 415 9.89 -47.19 4.52
C SER A 415 9.49 -47.78 3.16
N TYR A 416 8.26 -48.27 3.00
CA TYR A 416 7.78 -48.87 1.76
C TYR A 416 7.29 -47.81 0.77
N CYS A 417 7.86 -47.80 -0.45
CA CYS A 417 7.35 -47.02 -1.57
C CYS A 417 7.47 -47.80 -2.88
N ARG A 418 6.37 -47.92 -3.62
CA ARG A 418 6.33 -48.60 -4.93
C ARG A 418 7.08 -47.83 -6.04
N GLU A 419 7.14 -46.50 -5.95
CA GLU A 419 7.87 -45.66 -6.91
C GLU A 419 9.37 -45.66 -6.60
N GLY A 420 10.20 -46.24 -7.47
CA GLY A 420 11.65 -46.26 -7.30
C GLY A 420 12.28 -44.86 -7.25
N GLY A 421 13.21 -44.64 -6.31
CA GLY A 421 14.04 -43.42 -6.21
C GLY A 421 13.80 -42.50 -5.00
N LYS A 422 12.99 -42.91 -4.01
CA LYS A 422 12.83 -42.21 -2.71
C LYS A 422 13.55 -42.96 -1.59
N SER A 423 13.91 -42.28 -0.50
CA SER A 423 14.61 -42.91 0.64
C SER A 423 13.78 -44.07 1.23
N ASN A 424 14.45 -45.20 1.50
CA ASN A 424 13.89 -46.36 2.20
C ASN A 424 13.96 -46.20 3.74
N ASP A 425 14.32 -45.02 4.24
CA ASP A 425 14.36 -44.78 5.69
C ASP A 425 12.94 -44.68 6.26
N ASP A 426 12.70 -45.33 7.40
CA ASP A 426 11.47 -45.14 8.16
C ASP A 426 11.33 -43.72 8.74
N PHE A 427 10.11 -43.31 9.09
CA PHE A 427 9.85 -41.96 9.59
C PHE A 427 10.62 -41.61 10.86
N PHE A 428 10.93 -42.59 11.72
CA PHE A 428 11.63 -42.36 12.99
C PHE A 428 13.12 -42.06 12.74
N LYS A 429 13.77 -42.81 11.85
CA LYS A 429 15.14 -42.51 11.37
C LYS A 429 15.22 -41.16 10.67
N GLN A 430 14.21 -40.81 9.89
CA GLN A 430 14.16 -39.50 9.23
C GLN A 430 14.11 -38.35 10.25
N ILE A 431 13.33 -38.49 11.32
CA ILE A 431 13.26 -37.51 12.42
C ILE A 431 14.60 -37.43 13.15
N ASP A 432 15.18 -38.56 13.53
CA ASP A 432 16.45 -38.59 14.27
C ASP A 432 17.63 -38.02 13.46
N GLY A 433 17.73 -38.41 12.19
CA GLY A 433 18.72 -37.87 11.27
C GLY A 433 18.54 -36.37 10.99
N ALA A 434 17.29 -35.89 10.92
CA ALA A 434 17.01 -34.47 10.75
C ALA A 434 17.31 -33.66 12.02
N TYR A 435 17.07 -34.22 13.22
CA TYR A 435 17.41 -33.57 14.48
C TYR A 435 18.93 -33.49 14.67
N SER A 436 19.65 -34.56 14.34
CA SER A 436 21.12 -34.59 14.34
C SER A 436 21.72 -33.53 13.41
N ALA A 437 21.06 -33.25 12.28
CA ALA A 437 21.48 -32.20 11.35
C ALA A 437 21.26 -30.78 11.90
N ILE A 438 20.36 -30.57 12.86
CA ILE A 438 20.09 -29.27 13.47
C ILE A 438 21.04 -28.99 14.65
N SER A 439 21.73 -30.00 15.19
CA SER A 439 22.42 -29.90 16.49
C SER A 439 23.48 -28.79 16.59
N TYR A 440 24.10 -28.39 15.46
CA TYR A 440 25.04 -27.26 15.44
C TYR A 440 24.39 -25.91 15.75
N LEU A 441 23.10 -25.74 15.41
CA LEU A 441 22.35 -24.52 15.71
C LEU A 441 22.08 -24.35 17.22
N PHE A 442 22.14 -25.42 18.01
CA PHE A 442 21.95 -25.34 19.46
C PHE A 442 23.21 -24.95 20.24
N SER A 443 24.39 -24.96 19.60
CA SER A 443 25.69 -24.88 20.29
C SER A 443 26.68 -23.88 19.71
N ALA A 444 26.46 -23.38 18.50
CA ALA A 444 27.32 -22.40 17.84
C ALA A 444 26.69 -21.00 17.81
N GLU A 445 27.53 -19.96 17.80
CA GLU A 445 27.09 -18.64 17.34
C GLU A 445 26.63 -18.76 15.88
N HIS A 446 25.36 -18.49 15.64
CA HIS A 446 24.77 -18.47 14.30
C HIS A 446 24.33 -17.05 13.96
N GLY A 447 24.34 -16.71 12.67
CA GLY A 447 23.61 -15.53 12.20
C GLY A 447 22.10 -15.74 12.33
N GLU A 448 21.31 -14.74 11.91
CA GLU A 448 19.85 -14.89 11.85
C GLU A 448 19.47 -16.05 10.91
N ILE A 449 18.82 -17.10 11.43
CA ILE A 449 18.57 -18.37 10.72
C ILE A 449 17.78 -18.13 9.43
N ALA A 450 16.84 -17.19 9.45
CA ALA A 450 16.03 -16.79 8.30
C ALA A 450 16.84 -16.19 7.13
N GLN A 451 18.10 -15.79 7.35
CA GLN A 451 19.03 -15.33 6.30
C GLN A 451 19.76 -16.47 5.59
N SER A 452 19.84 -17.63 6.23
CA SER A 452 20.60 -18.78 5.77
C SER A 452 19.68 -19.84 5.16
N ASP A 453 19.78 -19.99 3.85
CA ASP A 453 19.03 -21.01 3.10
C ASP A 453 19.36 -22.44 3.61
N SER A 454 20.58 -22.68 4.09
CA SER A 454 20.99 -23.99 4.64
C SER A 454 20.41 -24.22 6.02
N ASP A 455 20.46 -23.21 6.90
CA ASP A 455 20.01 -23.35 8.28
C ASP A 455 18.48 -23.45 8.34
N THR A 456 17.78 -22.66 7.52
CA THR A 456 16.33 -22.78 7.35
C THR A 456 15.93 -24.16 6.80
N ALA A 457 16.71 -24.73 5.87
CA ALA A 457 16.42 -26.03 5.28
C ALA A 457 16.54 -27.18 6.28
N VAL A 458 17.53 -27.16 7.18
CA VAL A 458 17.65 -28.22 8.20
C VAL A 458 16.49 -28.16 9.20
N VAL A 459 16.07 -26.97 9.64
CA VAL A 459 14.90 -26.78 10.51
C VAL A 459 13.61 -27.25 9.83
N GLN A 460 13.41 -26.86 8.58
CA GLN A 460 12.25 -27.30 7.79
C GLN A 460 12.21 -28.82 7.67
N LYS A 461 13.36 -29.46 7.40
CA LYS A 461 13.45 -30.91 7.19
C LYS A 461 12.97 -31.70 8.41
N LEU A 462 13.36 -31.29 9.63
CA LEU A 462 12.88 -31.93 10.86
C LEU A 462 11.37 -31.82 11.01
N LEU A 463 10.83 -30.61 10.84
CA LEU A 463 9.40 -30.36 10.99
C LEU A 463 8.56 -31.06 9.90
N GLU A 464 9.05 -31.12 8.66
CA GLU A 464 8.45 -31.91 7.57
C GLU A 464 8.45 -33.41 7.89
N ALA A 465 9.52 -33.94 8.51
CA ALA A 465 9.58 -35.34 8.94
C ALA A 465 8.48 -35.66 9.97
N TYR A 466 8.33 -34.82 11.00
CA TYR A 466 7.23 -34.95 11.97
C TYR A 466 5.84 -34.81 11.33
N LYS A 467 5.63 -33.85 10.42
CA LYS A 467 4.35 -33.73 9.68
C LYS A 467 4.11 -34.97 8.79
N GLY A 468 5.17 -35.57 8.26
CA GLY A 468 5.15 -36.85 7.56
C GLY A 468 4.58 -37.95 8.44
N LEU A 469 5.14 -38.13 9.64
CA LEU A 469 4.67 -39.09 10.63
C LEU A 469 3.21 -38.82 11.03
N GLN A 470 2.82 -37.57 11.31
CA GLN A 470 1.42 -37.23 11.59
C GLN A 470 0.48 -37.63 10.45
N ARG A 471 0.85 -37.40 9.19
CA ARG A 471 0.03 -37.82 8.03
C ARG A 471 -0.04 -39.34 7.89
N PHE A 472 1.03 -40.04 8.23
CA PHE A 472 1.13 -41.49 8.17
C PHE A 472 0.21 -42.16 9.20
N ILE A 473 0.18 -41.65 10.43
CA ILE A 473 -0.56 -42.24 11.56
C ILE A 473 -2.04 -41.84 11.59
N LYS A 474 -2.37 -40.61 11.21
CA LYS A 474 -3.74 -40.09 11.28
C LYS A 474 -4.84 -41.03 10.76
N PRO A 475 -4.66 -41.77 9.63
CA PRO A 475 -5.69 -42.66 9.12
C PRO A 475 -6.07 -43.80 10.08
N LEU A 476 -5.16 -44.24 10.97
CA LEU A 476 -5.40 -45.30 11.95
C LEU A 476 -6.32 -44.89 13.11
N LEU A 477 -6.61 -43.59 13.27
CA LEU A 477 -7.52 -43.11 14.32
C LEU A 477 -9.00 -43.41 14.03
N GLY A 478 -9.30 -43.95 12.84
CA GLY A 478 -10.66 -44.18 12.37
C GLY A 478 -11.47 -42.90 12.20
N HIS A 479 -12.78 -43.07 12.12
CA HIS A 479 -13.76 -41.99 12.17
C HIS A 479 -14.04 -41.52 13.62
N GLY A 480 -13.83 -42.41 14.61
CA GLY A 480 -13.84 -42.12 16.05
C GLY A 480 -15.11 -42.56 16.79
N ASP A 481 -16.16 -42.96 16.07
CA ASP A 481 -17.46 -43.41 16.58
C ASP A 481 -17.74 -44.90 16.33
N GLU A 482 -16.72 -45.67 15.94
CA GLU A 482 -16.81 -47.12 15.76
C GLU A 482 -17.18 -47.81 17.08
N ALA A 483 -18.28 -48.57 17.06
CA ALA A 483 -18.84 -49.20 18.26
C ALA A 483 -18.01 -50.41 18.75
N ASP A 484 -17.29 -51.07 17.84
CA ASP A 484 -16.59 -52.33 18.07
C ASP A 484 -15.11 -52.18 17.68
N LYS A 485 -14.39 -51.33 18.42
CA LYS A 485 -12.98 -51.05 18.17
C LYS A 485 -12.11 -51.79 19.18
N ASP A 486 -10.91 -52.15 18.76
CA ASP A 486 -9.87 -52.64 19.67
C ASP A 486 -9.49 -51.51 20.63
N ASN A 487 -10.09 -51.53 21.83
CA ASN A 487 -9.95 -50.48 22.81
C ASN A 487 -8.52 -50.38 23.35
N GLU A 488 -7.76 -51.47 23.38
CA GLU A 488 -6.37 -51.43 23.83
C GLU A 488 -5.52 -50.67 22.82
N PHE A 489 -5.63 -51.01 21.54
CA PHE A 489 -4.92 -50.30 20.47
C PHE A 489 -5.36 -48.84 20.34
N ASP A 490 -6.67 -48.56 20.36
CA ASP A 490 -7.23 -47.21 20.20
C ASP A 490 -6.79 -46.26 21.32
N VAL A 491 -6.80 -46.71 22.59
CA VAL A 491 -6.35 -45.89 23.73
C VAL A 491 -4.87 -45.55 23.62
N LYS A 492 -4.02 -46.55 23.33
CA LYS A 492 -2.57 -46.35 23.18
C LYS A 492 -2.27 -45.39 22.02
N LEU A 493 -2.93 -45.58 20.87
CA LEU A 493 -2.74 -44.74 19.69
C LEU A 493 -3.20 -43.30 19.91
N ARG A 494 -4.35 -43.09 20.58
CA ARG A 494 -4.86 -41.74 20.86
C ARG A 494 -3.97 -40.97 21.83
N LYS A 495 -3.45 -41.62 22.87
CA LYS A 495 -2.49 -41.03 23.81
C LYS A 495 -1.25 -40.50 23.06
N VAL A 496 -0.67 -41.33 22.19
CA VAL A 496 0.44 -40.91 21.32
C VAL A 496 0.05 -39.75 20.41
N TRP A 497 -1.13 -39.82 19.79
CA TRP A 497 -1.58 -38.78 18.86
C TRP A 497 -1.77 -37.43 19.55
N ASP A 498 -2.36 -37.40 20.74
CA ASP A 498 -2.60 -36.18 21.51
C ASP A 498 -1.28 -35.46 21.83
N GLU A 499 -0.24 -36.21 22.18
CA GLU A 499 1.11 -35.68 22.39
C GLU A 499 1.76 -35.23 21.07
N LEU A 500 1.70 -36.05 20.02
CA LEU A 500 2.25 -35.74 18.70
C LEU A 500 1.58 -34.52 18.06
N ASN A 501 0.34 -34.19 18.43
CA ASN A 501 -0.42 -33.09 17.84
C ASN A 501 0.22 -31.71 18.13
N ILE A 502 1.08 -31.59 19.15
CA ILE A 502 1.86 -30.38 19.48
C ILE A 502 2.75 -29.89 18.31
N ILE A 503 3.12 -30.79 17.40
CA ILE A 503 3.89 -30.45 16.19
C ILE A 503 3.13 -29.48 15.29
N THR A 504 1.80 -29.54 15.21
CA THR A 504 1.04 -28.65 14.32
C THR A 504 1.17 -27.17 14.71
N PRO A 505 0.90 -26.76 15.96
CA PRO A 505 1.13 -25.38 16.36
C PRO A 505 2.61 -24.99 16.33
N LEU A 506 3.55 -25.89 16.68
CA LEU A 506 4.99 -25.62 16.56
C LEU A 506 5.41 -25.32 15.11
N TYR A 507 4.99 -26.17 14.17
CA TYR A 507 5.26 -26.02 12.73
C TYR A 507 4.80 -24.65 12.23
N ASP A 508 3.58 -24.24 12.60
CA ASP A 508 3.04 -22.95 12.20
C ASP A 508 3.81 -21.78 12.82
N LYS A 509 4.18 -21.85 14.12
CA LYS A 509 5.02 -20.84 14.77
C LYS A 509 6.39 -20.69 14.10
N VAL A 510 7.09 -21.81 13.90
CA VAL A 510 8.44 -21.84 13.28
C VAL A 510 8.38 -21.31 11.85
N ARG A 511 7.43 -21.80 11.02
CA ARG A 511 7.26 -21.32 9.65
C ARG A 511 6.98 -19.82 9.63
N ASN A 512 6.10 -19.32 10.50
CA ASN A 512 5.76 -17.90 10.55
C ASN A 512 6.96 -17.04 10.96
N TRP A 513 7.81 -17.53 11.88
CA TRP A 513 9.04 -16.88 12.29
C TRP A 513 10.07 -16.86 11.16
N LEU A 514 10.43 -18.02 10.57
CA LEU A 514 11.49 -18.11 9.56
C LEU A 514 11.11 -17.49 8.21
N SER A 515 9.82 -17.48 7.85
CA SER A 515 9.35 -16.86 6.59
C SER A 515 9.12 -15.34 6.69
N ARG A 516 9.48 -14.72 7.82
CA ARG A 516 9.35 -13.27 8.02
C ARG A 516 10.17 -12.49 7.00
N LYS A 517 9.72 -11.28 6.67
CA LYS A 517 10.59 -10.34 5.97
C LYS A 517 11.57 -9.78 6.99
N ILE A 518 12.83 -10.14 6.85
CA ILE A 518 13.91 -9.55 7.64
C ILE A 518 13.94 -8.05 7.36
N TYR A 519 13.89 -7.29 8.45
CA TYR A 519 13.77 -5.85 8.42
C TYR A 519 15.02 -5.25 7.79
N ASN A 520 14.83 -4.49 6.71
CA ASN A 520 15.87 -3.59 6.25
C ASN A 520 15.64 -2.30 7.03
N PRO A 521 16.63 -1.72 7.73
CA PRO A 521 16.41 -0.54 8.54
C PRO A 521 15.68 0.53 7.72
N GLU A 522 14.48 0.89 8.15
CA GLU A 522 13.77 1.98 7.52
C GLU A 522 14.58 3.25 7.73
N LYS A 523 14.60 4.10 6.70
CA LYS A 523 15.25 5.40 6.84
C LYS A 523 14.48 6.22 7.87
N ILE A 524 15.17 6.82 8.82
CA ILE A 524 14.62 7.72 9.83
C ILE A 524 14.67 9.16 9.32
N LYS A 525 13.70 9.99 9.72
CA LYS A 525 13.67 11.41 9.33
C LYS A 525 14.49 12.22 10.33
N LEU A 526 15.39 13.06 9.83
CA LEU A 526 16.28 13.87 10.67
C LEU A 526 15.76 15.30 10.89
N TYR A 527 16.04 15.86 12.07
CA TYR A 527 15.57 17.19 12.48
C TYR A 527 16.65 18.19 12.89
N PHE A 528 17.90 17.78 13.11
CA PHE A 528 19.03 18.70 13.34
C PHE A 528 18.72 19.85 14.33
N GLU A 529 18.21 19.51 15.52
CA GLU A 529 17.83 20.47 16.58
C GLU A 529 16.65 21.42 16.24
N ASN A 530 16.02 21.27 15.07
CA ASN A 530 14.87 22.06 14.64
C ASN A 530 13.54 21.40 15.06
N ASN A 531 12.46 22.19 15.01
CA ASN A 531 11.12 21.69 15.28
C ASN A 531 10.57 20.83 14.11
N GLY A 532 9.34 20.32 14.27
CA GLY A 532 8.70 19.46 13.26
C GLY A 532 8.47 20.09 11.88
N LYS A 533 8.74 21.38 11.68
CA LYS A 533 8.56 22.12 10.41
C LYS A 533 9.84 22.31 9.60
N LEU A 534 10.98 21.77 10.03
CA LEU A 534 12.25 21.81 9.30
C LEU A 534 12.04 21.54 7.79
N LEU A 535 12.56 22.43 6.94
CA LEU A 535 12.52 22.33 5.47
C LEU A 535 11.11 22.29 4.83
N SER A 536 10.05 22.66 5.57
CA SER A 536 8.70 22.71 5.02
C SER A 536 8.45 23.87 4.03
N GLY A 537 9.40 24.80 3.92
CA GLY A 537 9.40 25.92 2.99
C GLY A 537 10.74 26.65 3.03
N TRP A 538 10.98 27.47 2.00
CA TRP A 538 12.27 28.14 1.75
C TRP A 538 12.13 29.66 1.67
N SER A 539 10.92 30.20 1.86
CA SER A 539 10.69 31.64 1.69
C SER A 539 11.48 32.40 2.74
N ASP A 540 12.22 33.38 2.27
CA ASP A 540 12.83 34.43 3.07
C ASP A 540 11.78 35.47 3.47
N SER A 541 12.16 36.42 4.32
CA SER A 541 11.27 37.49 4.76
C SER A 541 10.92 38.48 3.64
N GLN A 542 9.94 39.34 3.92
CA GLN A 542 9.42 40.34 2.97
C GLN A 542 10.43 41.45 2.66
N THR A 543 11.41 41.68 3.54
CA THR A 543 12.40 42.74 3.37
C THR A 543 13.69 42.17 2.78
N GLU A 544 14.38 42.96 1.94
CA GLU A 544 15.67 42.54 1.36
C GLU A 544 16.76 42.30 2.42
N TYR A 545 16.61 42.90 3.61
CA TYR A 545 17.64 42.95 4.66
C TYR A 545 17.44 41.93 5.80
N ASP A 546 16.24 41.33 5.95
CA ASP A 546 15.98 40.28 6.94
C ASP A 546 15.71 38.92 6.27
N ASN A 547 16.46 38.60 5.21
CA ASN A 547 16.26 37.42 4.35
C ASN A 547 16.74 36.09 4.97
N GLY A 548 16.44 35.88 6.25
CA GLY A 548 16.59 34.59 6.92
C GLY A 548 15.51 33.59 6.48
N THR A 549 15.81 32.31 6.57
CA THR A 549 14.92 31.24 6.08
C THR A 549 13.88 30.89 7.14
N GLN A 550 12.63 30.64 6.71
CA GLN A 550 11.53 30.38 7.65
C GLN A 550 11.68 29.10 8.48
N TYR A 551 12.33 28.08 7.91
CA TYR A 551 12.35 26.72 8.47
C TYR A 551 13.74 26.07 8.46
N GLY A 552 14.79 26.87 8.70
CA GLY A 552 16.13 26.40 9.05
C GLY A 552 16.92 25.73 7.92
N GLY A 553 16.52 25.95 6.67
CA GLY A 553 17.10 25.31 5.49
C GLY A 553 17.61 26.31 4.47
N TYR A 554 18.87 26.17 4.07
CA TYR A 554 19.56 27.02 3.11
C TYR A 554 19.99 26.19 1.90
N ILE A 555 19.81 26.72 0.69
CA ILE A 555 20.34 26.09 -0.53
C ILE A 555 21.50 26.94 -1.04
N PHE A 556 22.59 26.27 -1.41
CA PHE A 556 23.74 26.93 -2.04
C PHE A 556 24.10 26.25 -3.35
N ARG A 557 24.77 27.01 -4.21
CA ARG A 557 25.50 26.49 -5.36
C ARG A 557 26.92 27.06 -5.38
N LYS A 558 27.86 26.31 -5.95
CA LYS A 558 29.26 26.72 -6.10
C LYS A 558 29.83 26.14 -7.39
N LYS A 559 30.56 26.93 -8.17
CA LYS A 559 31.23 26.43 -9.38
C LYS A 559 32.36 25.47 -9.01
N ASN A 560 32.45 24.36 -9.72
CA ASN A 560 33.51 23.36 -9.61
C ASN A 560 34.61 23.60 -10.65
N GLU A 561 35.62 22.72 -10.65
CA GLU A 561 36.83 22.83 -11.49
C GLU A 561 36.54 22.87 -13.00
N ILE A 562 35.42 22.34 -13.46
CA ILE A 562 35.01 22.34 -14.87
C ILE A 562 33.97 23.43 -15.18
N GLY A 563 33.79 24.40 -14.27
CA GLY A 563 32.89 25.54 -14.43
C GLY A 563 31.40 25.26 -14.20
N GLU A 564 31.03 24.06 -13.74
CA GLU A 564 29.65 23.68 -13.46
C GLU A 564 29.26 23.92 -12.01
N TYR A 565 27.97 24.12 -11.75
CA TYR A 565 27.47 24.26 -10.38
C TYR A 565 27.32 22.92 -9.66
N ASP A 566 28.00 22.79 -8.53
CA ASP A 566 27.67 21.83 -7.47
C ASP A 566 26.61 22.45 -6.54
N PHE A 567 25.65 21.64 -6.09
CA PHE A 567 24.55 22.09 -5.21
C PHE A 567 24.72 21.57 -3.78
N TYR A 568 24.31 22.38 -2.80
CA TYR A 568 24.48 22.10 -1.38
C TYR A 568 23.23 22.44 -0.59
N LEU A 569 22.99 21.65 0.47
CA LEU A 569 21.98 21.89 1.48
C LEU A 569 22.67 22.27 2.80
N GLY A 570 22.35 23.45 3.31
CA GLY A 570 22.69 23.86 4.68
C GLY A 570 21.49 23.73 5.59
N ILE A 571 21.70 23.25 6.80
CA ILE A 571 20.68 23.16 7.85
C ILE A 571 21.21 23.84 9.11
N SER A 572 20.42 24.73 9.70
CA SER A 572 20.77 25.36 10.97
C SER A 572 19.52 25.72 11.77
N ALA A 573 19.61 25.65 13.09
CA ALA A 573 18.60 26.19 13.99
C ALA A 573 18.68 27.74 14.11
N ASP A 574 19.68 28.37 13.50
CA ASP A 574 19.72 29.82 13.28
C ASP A 574 19.02 30.15 11.96
N ALA A 575 17.78 30.64 12.07
CA ALA A 575 16.96 31.06 10.93
C ALA A 575 17.45 32.37 10.27
N LYS A 576 18.38 33.10 10.90
CA LYS A 576 18.86 34.42 10.43
C LYS A 576 20.28 34.37 9.88
N LEU A 577 20.75 33.18 9.51
CA LEU A 577 22.09 32.94 8.97
C LEU A 577 22.17 33.42 7.50
N PHE A 578 23.35 33.91 7.10
CA PHE A 578 23.66 34.35 5.73
C PHE A 578 22.68 35.37 5.15
N ARG A 579 22.51 36.49 5.85
CA ARG A 579 21.76 37.62 5.31
C ARG A 579 22.50 38.27 4.16
N ARG A 580 21.75 38.90 3.25
CA ARG A 580 22.33 39.60 2.11
C ARG A 580 23.14 40.79 2.60
N ASP A 581 24.41 40.82 2.21
CA ASP A 581 25.30 41.94 2.42
C ASP A 581 25.66 42.56 1.06
N LYS A 582 25.25 43.82 0.84
CA LYS A 582 25.48 44.52 -0.43
C LYS A 582 26.95 44.89 -0.63
N THR A 583 27.80 44.78 0.41
CA THR A 583 29.24 45.04 0.31
C THR A 583 30.02 43.85 -0.27
N ILE A 584 29.45 42.64 -0.27
CA ILE A 584 30.10 41.45 -0.80
C ILE A 584 29.85 41.37 -2.30
N CYS A 585 30.93 41.53 -3.07
CA CYS A 585 30.95 41.26 -4.51
C CYS A 585 31.22 39.77 -4.78
N TYR A 586 30.74 39.26 -5.91
CA TYR A 586 31.02 37.89 -6.32
C TYR A 586 32.48 37.73 -6.73
N GLU A 587 33.14 36.71 -6.18
CA GLU A 587 34.44 36.22 -6.65
C GLU A 587 34.31 34.75 -7.09
N ASP A 588 35.06 34.35 -8.11
CA ASP A 588 35.05 32.97 -8.60
C ASP A 588 35.45 32.00 -7.48
N GLY A 589 34.62 30.97 -7.26
CA GLY A 589 34.80 29.97 -6.20
C GLY A 589 34.07 30.28 -4.89
N MET A 590 33.35 31.40 -4.79
CA MET A 590 32.42 31.65 -3.68
C MET A 590 31.16 30.78 -3.75
N TYR A 591 30.51 30.61 -2.59
CA TYR A 591 29.17 30.04 -2.53
C TYR A 591 28.15 31.10 -2.95
N GLU A 592 27.10 30.67 -3.63
CA GLU A 592 25.93 31.49 -3.93
C GLU A 592 24.74 30.90 -3.18
N ARG A 593 24.11 31.67 -2.30
CA ARG A 593 22.94 31.25 -1.53
C ARG A 593 21.67 31.59 -2.29
N LEU A 594 20.72 30.65 -2.28
CA LEU A 594 19.38 30.87 -2.81
C LEU A 594 18.69 32.03 -2.07
N ASP A 595 18.10 32.93 -2.83
CA ASP A 595 17.23 34.02 -2.38
C ASP A 595 15.84 33.75 -2.94
N TYR A 596 14.97 33.19 -2.11
CA TYR A 596 13.64 32.78 -2.54
C TYR A 596 12.57 33.47 -1.70
N TYR A 597 11.58 34.06 -2.36
CA TYR A 597 10.45 34.69 -1.70
C TYR A 597 9.16 34.27 -2.39
N ASN A 598 8.16 33.90 -1.60
CA ASN A 598 6.85 33.54 -2.11
C ASN A 598 5.76 34.06 -1.18
N LEU A 599 4.98 35.03 -1.66
CA LEU A 599 3.87 35.58 -0.91
C LEU A 599 2.57 34.85 -1.23
N LYS A 600 1.89 34.33 -0.19
CA LYS A 600 0.57 33.70 -0.35
C LYS A 600 -0.51 34.78 -0.41
N PRO A 601 -1.53 34.66 -1.29
CA PRO A 601 -2.62 35.64 -1.37
C PRO A 601 -3.36 35.89 -0.04
N ASN A 602 -3.61 34.83 0.74
CA ASN A 602 -4.23 34.97 2.08
C ASN A 602 -3.37 35.73 3.08
N THR A 603 -2.06 35.81 2.87
CA THR A 603 -1.15 36.60 3.73
C THR A 603 -1.22 38.08 3.36
N LEU A 604 -1.45 38.40 2.08
CA LEU A 604 -1.63 39.76 1.57
C LEU A 604 -2.89 40.41 2.15
N LEU A 605 -4.02 39.69 2.15
CA LEU A 605 -5.27 40.11 2.78
C LEU A 605 -5.36 39.67 4.26
N GLY A 606 -4.22 39.60 4.93
CA GLY A 606 -4.09 39.11 6.30
C GLY A 606 -2.97 39.85 7.02
N ASN A 607 -1.94 39.14 7.49
CA ASN A 607 -0.87 39.73 8.30
C ASN A 607 -0.04 40.81 7.57
N SER A 608 -0.03 40.84 6.25
CA SER A 608 0.70 41.86 5.47
C SER A 608 -0.17 43.02 5.04
N TYR A 609 -1.47 42.95 5.33
CA TYR A 609 -2.41 44.01 5.02
C TYR A 609 -2.10 45.24 5.86
N ILE A 610 -1.97 46.40 5.21
CA ILE A 610 -1.82 47.69 5.89
C ILE A 610 -3.20 48.08 6.44
N GLY A 611 -3.36 48.01 7.77
CA GLY A 611 -4.63 48.15 8.47
C GLY A 611 -5.08 46.82 9.08
N ASN A 612 -6.39 46.59 9.17
CA ASN A 612 -6.96 45.30 9.58
C ASN A 612 -8.03 44.86 8.56
N TYR A 613 -7.72 43.85 7.75
CA TYR A 613 -8.62 43.39 6.70
C TYR A 613 -9.99 42.93 7.24
N GLY A 614 -10.01 42.33 8.44
CA GLY A 614 -11.27 41.90 9.07
C GLY A 614 -12.14 43.09 9.47
N GLU A 615 -11.54 44.13 10.05
CA GLU A 615 -12.24 45.37 10.41
C GLU A 615 -12.72 46.12 9.17
N ASP A 616 -11.85 46.30 8.17
CA ASP A 616 -12.22 46.97 6.91
C ASP A 616 -13.33 46.21 6.16
N SER A 617 -13.22 44.88 6.10
CA SER A 617 -14.25 44.04 5.48
C SER A 617 -15.59 44.18 6.21
N ASN A 618 -15.57 44.18 7.55
CA ASN A 618 -16.79 44.37 8.35
C ASN A 618 -17.36 45.78 8.20
N ALA A 619 -16.51 46.82 8.14
CA ALA A 619 -16.93 48.19 7.93
C ALA A 619 -17.64 48.37 6.57
N VAL A 620 -17.09 47.78 5.50
CA VAL A 620 -17.74 47.78 4.18
C VAL A 620 -19.09 47.08 4.22
N LEU A 621 -19.15 45.84 4.73
CA LEU A 621 -20.40 45.08 4.77
C LEU A 621 -21.46 45.75 5.66
N SER A 622 -21.06 46.32 6.80
CA SER A 622 -21.97 47.07 7.69
C SER A 622 -22.50 48.33 7.00
N ALA A 623 -21.64 49.11 6.34
CA ALA A 623 -22.08 50.31 5.61
C ALA A 623 -23.10 49.97 4.51
N PHE A 624 -22.89 48.88 3.77
CA PHE A 624 -23.86 48.39 2.80
C PHE A 624 -25.18 47.95 3.45
N ASN A 625 -25.13 47.24 4.58
CA ASN A 625 -26.33 46.84 5.32
C ASN A 625 -27.11 48.05 5.86
N ASP A 626 -26.41 49.05 6.39
CA ASP A 626 -27.00 50.28 6.91
C ASP A 626 -27.64 51.09 5.78
N ALA A 627 -26.99 51.19 4.61
CA ALA A 627 -27.54 51.84 3.43
C ALA A 627 -28.79 51.12 2.89
N VAL A 628 -28.79 49.78 2.83
CA VAL A 628 -29.97 48.96 2.47
C VAL A 628 -31.14 49.23 3.43
N THR A 629 -30.85 49.31 4.73
CA THR A 629 -31.85 49.56 5.77
C THR A 629 -32.40 50.98 5.69
N LYS A 630 -31.51 51.98 5.55
CA LYS A 630 -31.83 53.41 5.41
C LYS A 630 -32.70 53.71 4.19
N LEU A 631 -32.47 52.99 3.08
CA LEU A 631 -33.21 53.15 1.84
C LEU A 631 -34.44 52.23 1.73
N HIS A 632 -34.75 51.46 2.79
CA HIS A 632 -35.86 50.50 2.82
C HIS A 632 -35.87 49.50 1.64
N LEU A 633 -34.70 49.01 1.25
CA LEU A 633 -34.54 48.10 0.12
C LEU A 633 -34.78 46.63 0.52
N GLU A 634 -34.93 45.75 -0.49
CA GLU A 634 -35.24 44.34 -0.27
C GLU A 634 -34.17 43.59 0.55
N LYS A 635 -34.63 42.72 1.48
CA LYS A 635 -33.75 41.92 2.37
C LYS A 635 -32.70 41.07 1.64
N LYS A 636 -32.95 40.69 0.38
CA LYS A 636 -31.99 39.93 -0.45
C LYS A 636 -30.70 40.70 -0.77
N LEU A 637 -30.70 42.03 -0.63
CA LEU A 637 -29.54 42.90 -0.86
C LEU A 637 -28.62 42.98 0.36
N VAL A 638 -29.07 42.52 1.53
CA VAL A 638 -28.26 42.47 2.75
C VAL A 638 -27.13 41.44 2.58
N PRO A 639 -25.91 41.72 3.09
CA PRO A 639 -24.85 40.71 3.20
C PRO A 639 -25.32 39.48 3.98
N LYS A 640 -25.02 38.28 3.50
CA LYS A 640 -25.33 37.05 4.24
C LYS A 640 -24.34 36.85 5.39
N ASP A 641 -24.73 36.07 6.40
CA ASP A 641 -23.84 35.71 7.51
C ASP A 641 -22.53 35.11 7.00
N ASN A 642 -21.40 35.67 7.44
CA ASN A 642 -20.03 35.31 7.02
C ASN A 642 -19.74 35.47 5.51
N GLU A 643 -20.54 36.22 4.76
CA GLU A 643 -20.25 36.54 3.36
C GLU A 643 -19.02 37.46 3.26
N LYS A 644 -18.11 37.17 2.32
CA LYS A 644 -16.92 38.02 2.10
C LYS A 644 -17.24 39.16 1.14
N VAL A 645 -16.60 40.32 1.33
CA VAL A 645 -16.77 41.51 0.46
C VAL A 645 -16.70 41.20 -1.05
N PRO A 646 -15.70 40.45 -1.59
CA PRO A 646 -15.67 40.15 -3.03
C PRO A 646 -16.89 39.37 -3.51
N THR A 647 -17.34 38.40 -2.71
CA THR A 647 -18.52 37.57 -3.03
C THR A 647 -19.79 38.41 -3.03
N TYR A 648 -19.94 39.25 -2.00
CA TYR A 648 -21.07 40.17 -1.87
C TYR A 648 -21.15 41.15 -3.04
N LEU A 649 -20.02 41.80 -3.38
CA LEU A 649 -19.95 42.76 -4.48
C LEU A 649 -20.24 42.11 -5.83
N LYS A 650 -19.70 40.91 -6.11
CA LYS A 650 -19.99 40.18 -7.36
C LYS A 650 -21.46 39.84 -7.48
N ARG A 651 -22.08 39.34 -6.40
CA ARG A 651 -23.51 39.05 -6.33
C ARG A 651 -24.36 40.28 -6.60
N LEU A 652 -24.05 41.40 -5.94
CA LEU A 652 -24.75 42.67 -6.17
C LEU A 652 -24.60 43.17 -7.62
N LYS A 653 -23.39 43.13 -8.18
CA LYS A 653 -23.13 43.59 -9.56
C LYS A 653 -23.81 42.72 -10.61
N GLN A 654 -23.87 41.41 -10.38
CA GLN A 654 -24.42 40.45 -11.33
C GLN A 654 -25.95 40.38 -11.28
N ASP A 655 -26.52 40.27 -10.07
CA ASP A 655 -27.94 39.98 -9.90
C ASP A 655 -28.76 41.25 -9.62
N TYR A 656 -28.11 42.34 -9.18
CA TYR A 656 -28.77 43.56 -8.66
C TYR A 656 -28.06 44.86 -9.09
N ALA A 657 -27.55 44.92 -10.33
CA ALA A 657 -26.70 46.01 -10.83
C ALA A 657 -27.27 47.43 -10.58
N ASN A 658 -28.59 47.63 -10.76
CA ASN A 658 -29.23 48.93 -10.54
C ASN A 658 -29.20 49.34 -9.06
N PHE A 659 -29.41 48.41 -8.13
CA PHE A 659 -29.34 48.69 -6.69
C PHE A 659 -27.90 48.90 -6.23
N TYR A 660 -26.93 48.21 -6.84
CA TYR A 660 -25.52 48.46 -6.58
C TYR A 660 -25.15 49.93 -6.85
N GLN A 661 -25.58 50.50 -7.98
CA GLN A 661 -25.34 51.91 -8.29
C GLN A 661 -25.99 52.86 -7.27
N ILE A 662 -27.20 52.54 -6.79
CA ILE A 662 -27.89 53.33 -5.77
C ILE A 662 -27.13 53.30 -4.44
N LEU A 663 -26.69 52.11 -4.00
CA LEU A 663 -25.96 51.93 -2.75
C LEU A 663 -24.58 52.60 -2.78
N MET A 664 -23.93 52.63 -3.94
CA MET A 664 -22.65 53.33 -4.14
C MET A 664 -22.77 54.86 -4.14
N ASN A 665 -23.98 55.43 -4.00
CA ASN A 665 -24.18 56.86 -3.77
C ASN A 665 -24.30 57.21 -2.28
N ASP A 666 -24.38 56.24 -1.37
CA ASP A 666 -24.39 56.52 0.07
C ASP A 666 -22.97 56.85 0.57
N ASN A 667 -22.82 57.99 1.24
CA ASN A 667 -21.52 58.49 1.69
C ASN A 667 -20.76 57.49 2.57
N ASN A 668 -21.46 56.79 3.49
CA ASN A 668 -20.81 55.84 4.39
C ASN A 668 -20.27 54.62 3.63
N VAL A 669 -21.01 54.18 2.60
CA VAL A 669 -20.59 53.09 1.71
C VAL A 669 -19.38 53.52 0.90
N VAL A 670 -19.39 54.72 0.32
CA VAL A 670 -18.28 55.27 -0.47
C VAL A 670 -17.02 55.40 0.37
N ASP A 671 -17.12 55.92 1.59
CA ASP A 671 -15.97 56.12 2.48
C ASP A 671 -15.35 54.79 2.93
N ALA A 672 -16.17 53.83 3.37
CA ALA A 672 -15.70 52.50 3.76
C ALA A 672 -15.04 51.76 2.58
N TYR A 673 -15.66 51.83 1.39
CA TYR A 673 -15.12 51.23 0.16
C TYR A 673 -13.79 51.88 -0.23
N LYS A 674 -13.70 53.21 -0.21
CA LYS A 674 -12.47 53.94 -0.55
C LYS A 674 -11.34 53.64 0.42
N SER A 675 -11.62 53.58 1.72
CA SER A 675 -10.65 53.24 2.76
C SER A 675 -10.04 51.85 2.52
N MET A 676 -10.89 50.83 2.38
CA MET A 676 -10.43 49.45 2.11
C MET A 676 -9.60 49.38 0.82
N LYS A 677 -10.04 50.06 -0.25
CA LYS A 677 -9.28 50.09 -1.51
C LYS A 677 -7.90 50.75 -1.36
N GLN A 678 -7.79 51.84 -0.59
CA GLN A 678 -6.52 52.50 -0.31
C GLN A 678 -5.57 51.61 0.48
N HIS A 679 -6.06 50.91 1.51
CA HIS A 679 -5.29 49.94 2.26
C HIS A 679 -4.79 48.77 1.40
N ILE A 680 -5.62 48.23 0.49
CA ILE A 680 -5.18 47.20 -0.47
C ILE A 680 -4.06 47.73 -1.38
N LEU A 681 -4.21 48.93 -1.96
CA LEU A 681 -3.19 49.52 -2.85
C LEU A 681 -1.89 49.84 -2.11
N ALA A 682 -1.99 50.37 -0.88
CA ALA A 682 -0.82 50.62 -0.04
C ALA A 682 -0.10 49.31 0.32
N THR A 683 -0.87 48.26 0.62
CA THR A 683 -0.33 46.90 0.86
C THR A 683 0.47 46.43 -0.34
N LEU A 684 -0.10 46.51 -1.55
CA LEU A 684 0.58 46.13 -2.80
C LEU A 684 1.86 46.94 -3.04
N ALA A 685 1.83 48.24 -2.81
CA ALA A 685 3.00 49.11 -2.98
C ALA A 685 4.17 48.76 -2.04
N SER A 686 3.88 48.19 -0.86
CA SER A 686 4.89 47.78 0.11
C SER A 686 5.66 46.50 -0.30
N LEU A 687 5.16 45.75 -1.28
CA LEU A 687 5.69 44.44 -1.67
C LEU A 687 6.82 44.56 -2.72
N ILE A 688 7.93 45.19 -2.33
CA ILE A 688 9.07 45.50 -3.22
C ILE A 688 9.66 44.25 -3.91
N ARG A 689 9.57 43.08 -3.25
CA ARG A 689 10.06 41.79 -3.78
C ARG A 689 9.13 41.14 -4.82
N VAL A 690 7.96 41.73 -5.08
CA VAL A 690 6.95 41.22 -6.01
C VAL A 690 6.64 42.28 -7.07
N PRO A 691 7.38 42.33 -8.19
CA PRO A 691 7.20 43.35 -9.22
C PRO A 691 5.77 43.46 -9.75
N ALA A 692 5.09 42.32 -9.92
CA ALA A 692 3.69 42.29 -10.35
C ALA A 692 2.74 42.99 -9.37
N ALA A 693 3.01 42.94 -8.06
CA ALA A 693 2.21 43.64 -7.05
C ALA A 693 2.31 45.16 -7.24
N ILE A 694 3.54 45.63 -7.49
CA ILE A 694 3.82 47.04 -7.76
C ILE A 694 3.12 47.47 -9.05
N GLU A 695 3.17 46.66 -10.10
CA GLU A 695 2.46 46.94 -11.36
C GLU A 695 0.94 47.01 -11.14
N LEU A 696 0.34 46.13 -10.33
CA LEU A 696 -1.08 46.20 -9.99
C LEU A 696 -1.46 47.54 -9.33
N THR A 697 -0.56 48.19 -8.59
CA THR A 697 -0.86 49.49 -7.97
C THR A 697 -1.18 50.58 -8.98
N THR A 698 -0.71 50.47 -10.22
CA THR A 698 -0.98 51.45 -11.27
C THR A 698 -2.40 51.31 -11.82
N GLN A 699 -3.10 50.20 -11.55
CA GLN A 699 -4.46 49.92 -12.00
C GLN A 699 -5.52 50.50 -11.04
N THR A 700 -5.48 51.80 -10.81
CA THR A 700 -6.36 52.49 -9.85
C THR A 700 -7.84 52.44 -10.22
N ASN A 701 -8.17 52.11 -11.46
CA ASN A 701 -9.55 52.00 -11.97
C ASN A 701 -10.25 50.68 -11.60
N LEU A 702 -9.54 49.67 -11.08
CA LEU A 702 -10.16 48.40 -10.71
C LEU A 702 -11.01 48.51 -9.43
N ASP A 703 -12.14 47.82 -9.42
CA ASP A 703 -12.97 47.64 -8.22
C ASP A 703 -12.34 46.64 -7.24
N ILE A 704 -12.76 46.69 -5.97
CA ILE A 704 -12.20 45.84 -4.90
C ILE A 704 -12.31 44.34 -5.23
N ASP A 705 -13.44 43.89 -5.78
CA ASP A 705 -13.64 42.48 -6.14
C ASP A 705 -12.67 42.03 -7.25
N LYS A 706 -12.49 42.85 -8.29
CA LYS A 706 -11.53 42.57 -9.38
C LYS A 706 -10.10 42.66 -8.90
N LEU A 707 -9.76 43.67 -8.09
CA LEU A 707 -8.43 43.85 -7.52
C LEU A 707 -8.05 42.64 -6.63
N ILE A 708 -9.00 42.13 -5.84
CA ILE A 708 -8.80 40.92 -5.04
C ILE A 708 -8.66 39.68 -5.93
N ASP A 709 -9.39 39.57 -7.04
CA ASP A 709 -9.22 38.48 -8.00
C ASP A 709 -7.82 38.48 -8.65
N GLU A 710 -7.33 39.66 -9.05
CA GLU A 710 -5.97 39.83 -9.59
C GLU A 710 -4.91 39.47 -8.54
N ILE A 711 -5.11 39.90 -7.28
CA ILE A 711 -4.24 39.53 -6.14
C ILE A 711 -4.18 38.01 -5.94
N ILE A 712 -5.31 37.32 -6.06
CA ILE A 712 -5.38 35.87 -5.89
C ILE A 712 -4.56 35.13 -6.95
N ASN A 713 -4.48 35.70 -8.16
CA ASN A 713 -3.77 35.12 -9.31
C ASN A 713 -2.38 35.73 -9.53
N LEU A 714 -1.93 36.61 -8.63
CA LEU A 714 -0.69 37.35 -8.79
C LEU A 714 0.54 36.41 -8.81
N PRO A 715 1.44 36.50 -9.80
CA PRO A 715 2.72 35.81 -9.75
C PRO A 715 3.61 36.43 -8.67
N SER A 716 3.66 35.80 -7.50
CA SER A 716 4.31 36.32 -6.30
C SER A 716 5.67 35.69 -5.97
N GLU A 717 6.13 34.74 -6.77
CA GLU A 717 7.38 34.01 -6.56
C GLU A 717 8.57 34.79 -7.12
N SER A 718 9.58 35.03 -6.28
CA SER A 718 10.86 35.63 -6.64
C SER A 718 11.98 34.65 -6.31
N PHE A 719 12.91 34.46 -7.25
CA PHE A 719 13.95 33.45 -7.20
C PHE A 719 15.27 34.07 -7.69
N GLY A 720 16.31 34.03 -6.84
CA GLY A 720 17.59 34.67 -7.09
C GLY A 720 18.74 33.98 -6.35
N TYR A 721 19.95 34.49 -6.54
CA TYR A 721 21.12 34.10 -5.76
C TYR A 721 21.93 35.33 -5.37
N PHE A 722 22.61 35.28 -4.22
CA PHE A 722 23.62 36.26 -3.85
C PHE A 722 24.88 35.57 -3.28
N PRO A 723 26.06 36.20 -3.43
CA PRO A 723 27.31 35.62 -2.97
C PRO A 723 27.38 35.53 -1.44
N VAL A 724 28.00 34.47 -0.95
CA VAL A 724 28.35 34.26 0.46
C VAL A 724 29.82 33.85 0.52
N ALA A 725 30.59 34.60 1.32
CA ALA A 725 32.01 34.33 1.51
C ALA A 725 32.23 32.91 2.07
N THR A 726 33.21 32.18 1.50
CA THR A 726 33.56 30.83 1.95
C THR A 726 33.92 30.78 3.43
N ALA A 727 34.64 31.80 3.93
CA ALA A 727 34.97 31.94 5.35
C ALA A 727 33.74 31.99 6.26
N ALA A 728 32.66 32.64 5.83
CA ALA A 728 31.42 32.71 6.62
C ALA A 728 30.72 31.34 6.70
N ILE A 729 30.77 30.54 5.63
CA ILE A 729 30.26 29.16 5.62
C ILE A 729 31.08 28.30 6.59
N GLU A 730 32.40 28.41 6.57
CA GLU A 730 33.31 27.67 7.43
C GLU A 730 33.15 28.06 8.91
N GLU A 731 33.05 29.35 9.21
CA GLU A 731 32.78 29.85 10.56
C GLU A 731 31.47 29.29 11.09
N ALA A 732 30.39 29.36 10.30
CA ALA A 732 29.09 28.82 10.69
C ALA A 732 29.11 27.29 10.89
N ASN A 733 29.88 26.56 10.08
CA ASN A 733 30.09 25.12 10.22
C ASN A 733 30.94 24.74 11.43
N ASN A 734 31.69 25.69 12.01
CA ASN A 734 32.51 25.49 13.20
C ASN A 734 31.81 25.87 14.52
N ARG A 735 30.60 26.44 14.49
CA ARG A 735 29.87 26.86 15.70
C ARG A 735 29.44 25.67 16.56
N GLU A 736 29.55 25.78 17.88
CA GLU A 736 29.01 24.76 18.80
C GLU A 736 27.48 24.89 18.98
N LYS A 737 26.99 26.13 19.05
CA LYS A 737 25.57 26.47 19.18
C LYS A 737 25.00 26.85 17.84
N LYS A 738 23.89 26.21 17.46
CA LYS A 738 23.19 26.39 16.18
C LYS A 738 24.17 26.32 14.97
N PRO A 739 25.00 25.27 14.86
CA PRO A 739 25.89 25.11 13.71
C PRO A 739 25.16 25.12 12.39
N LEU A 740 25.91 25.38 11.32
CA LEU A 740 25.52 25.00 9.98
C LEU A 740 25.93 23.54 9.72
N PHE A 741 24.97 22.65 9.52
CA PHE A 741 25.21 21.34 8.94
C PHE A 741 25.16 21.45 7.42
N LEU A 742 26.31 21.35 6.75
CA LEU A 742 26.44 21.53 5.30
C LEU A 742 26.60 20.17 4.61
N PHE A 743 25.80 19.96 3.58
CA PHE A 743 25.81 18.74 2.78
C PHE A 743 25.91 19.06 1.28
N LYS A 744 26.80 18.37 0.57
CA LYS A 744 26.82 18.37 -0.90
C LYS A 744 25.73 17.43 -1.42
N MET A 745 24.85 17.93 -2.28
CA MET A 745 23.86 17.11 -2.97
C MET A 745 24.56 16.25 -4.01
N SER A 746 24.25 14.95 -4.06
CA SER A 746 24.94 14.01 -4.93
C SER A 746 24.02 12.95 -5.53
N ASN A 747 24.33 12.57 -6.77
CA ASN A 747 23.85 11.37 -7.44
C ASN A 747 24.91 10.95 -8.49
N LYS A 748 24.63 9.91 -9.29
CA LYS A 748 25.58 9.43 -10.31
C LYS A 748 25.91 10.44 -11.43
N ASP A 749 25.05 11.44 -11.64
CA ASP A 749 25.22 12.47 -12.68
C ASP A 749 25.93 13.71 -12.09
N LEU A 750 25.51 14.16 -10.90
CA LEU A 750 26.13 15.29 -10.17
C LEU A 750 27.56 14.98 -9.71
N SER A 751 27.90 13.70 -9.54
CA SER A 751 29.29 13.29 -9.24
C SER A 751 30.19 13.21 -10.47
N TYR A 752 29.71 13.61 -11.66
CA TYR A 752 30.50 13.55 -12.90
C TYR A 752 31.78 14.38 -12.81
N ALA A 753 31.69 15.66 -12.46
CA ALA A 753 32.84 16.57 -12.42
C ALA A 753 33.97 16.01 -11.55
N GLU A 754 33.64 15.61 -10.31
CA GLU A 754 34.59 15.02 -9.37
C GLU A 754 35.27 13.74 -9.92
N LYS A 755 34.49 12.86 -10.56
CA LYS A 755 35.01 11.60 -11.12
C LYS A 755 35.80 11.80 -12.41
N PHE A 756 35.44 12.80 -13.20
CA PHE A 756 36.15 13.17 -14.42
C PHE A 756 37.52 13.73 -14.07
N SER A 757 37.61 14.67 -13.11
CA SER A 757 38.88 15.20 -12.62
C SER A 757 39.79 14.10 -12.04
N LYS A 758 39.21 13.07 -11.40
CA LYS A 758 39.95 11.91 -10.86
C LYS A 758 40.33 10.85 -11.89
N GLY A 759 39.85 10.95 -13.14
CA GLY A 759 40.08 9.94 -14.18
C GLY A 759 39.19 8.69 -14.08
N ASP A 760 38.33 8.58 -13.06
CA ASP A 760 37.42 7.43 -12.83
C ASP A 760 36.33 7.30 -13.89
N ARG A 761 36.01 8.40 -14.60
CA ARG A 761 34.96 8.43 -15.63
C ARG A 761 35.40 9.24 -16.84
N LYS A 762 35.48 8.57 -18.00
CA LYS A 762 35.99 9.16 -19.26
C LYS A 762 34.95 9.98 -20.03
N SER A 763 33.67 9.67 -19.90
CA SER A 763 32.61 10.33 -20.70
C SER A 763 31.32 10.54 -19.91
N ARG A 764 30.58 11.58 -20.31
CA ARG A 764 29.25 11.91 -19.80
C ARG A 764 28.19 11.24 -20.67
N GLY A 765 27.27 10.53 -20.02
CA GLY A 765 26.06 10.01 -20.67
C GLY A 765 24.87 10.94 -20.44
N THR A 766 23.73 10.65 -21.06
CA THR A 766 22.48 11.39 -20.84
C THR A 766 22.07 11.37 -19.38
N GLU A 767 21.74 12.54 -18.84
CA GLU A 767 21.39 12.71 -17.43
C GLU A 767 20.04 12.04 -17.09
N ASN A 768 19.85 11.73 -15.81
CA ASN A 768 18.53 11.34 -15.32
C ASN A 768 17.59 12.56 -15.40
N LEU A 769 16.32 12.30 -15.70
CA LEU A 769 15.32 13.36 -15.82
C LEU A 769 15.21 14.21 -14.54
N HIS A 770 15.33 13.57 -13.37
CA HIS A 770 15.32 14.27 -12.08
C HIS A 770 16.57 15.15 -11.85
N THR A 771 17.72 14.80 -12.45
CA THR A 771 18.92 15.64 -12.44
C THR A 771 18.68 16.89 -13.30
N MET A 772 18.08 16.72 -14.48
CA MET A 772 17.69 17.83 -15.36
C MET A 772 16.70 18.77 -14.66
N TYR A 773 15.70 18.23 -13.95
CA TYR A 773 14.75 19.02 -13.15
C TYR A 773 15.45 19.83 -12.04
N LEU A 774 16.36 19.20 -11.30
CA LEU A 774 17.12 19.89 -10.25
C LEU A 774 17.96 21.03 -10.82
N LYS A 775 18.68 20.77 -11.92
CA LYS A 775 19.51 21.76 -12.60
C LYS A 775 18.67 22.91 -13.16
N ALA A 776 17.50 22.64 -13.75
CA ALA A 776 16.60 23.68 -14.23
C ALA A 776 16.02 24.54 -13.10
N LEU A 777 15.71 23.92 -11.95
CA LEU A 777 15.22 24.62 -10.76
C LEU A 777 16.32 25.50 -10.13
N LEU A 778 17.48 24.92 -9.81
CA LEU A 778 18.53 25.61 -9.06
C LEU A 778 19.50 26.41 -9.94
N GLY A 779 19.51 26.18 -11.25
CA GLY A 779 20.28 26.94 -12.24
C GLY A 779 19.62 28.26 -12.65
N MET A 780 18.35 28.49 -12.29
CA MET A 780 17.52 29.65 -12.68
C MET A 780 17.33 29.83 -14.19
N THR A 781 17.10 28.74 -14.91
CA THR A 781 17.04 28.81 -16.37
C THR A 781 15.63 29.10 -16.92
N GLN A 782 14.59 29.29 -16.09
CA GLN A 782 13.19 29.11 -16.53
C GLN A 782 12.08 29.54 -15.50
N ASN A 783 10.81 29.66 -15.96
CA ASN A 783 9.59 30.01 -15.19
C ASN A 783 8.56 28.85 -15.03
N VAL A 784 8.95 27.63 -15.34
CA VAL A 784 8.20 26.36 -15.32
C VAL A 784 8.33 25.60 -13.97
N PHE A 785 9.51 25.59 -13.34
CA PHE A 785 9.80 24.84 -12.11
C PHE A 785 9.90 25.78 -10.91
N SER A 786 9.20 25.46 -9.83
CA SER A 786 9.28 26.13 -8.54
C SER A 786 9.62 25.14 -7.42
N ILE A 787 10.19 25.66 -6.33
CA ILE A 787 10.66 24.86 -5.19
C ILE A 787 9.50 24.51 -4.24
N GLY A 788 9.38 23.23 -3.89
CA GLY A 788 8.44 22.72 -2.89
C GLY A 788 9.07 22.62 -1.50
N SER A 789 8.64 21.65 -0.70
CA SER A 789 9.23 21.30 0.60
C SER A 789 10.36 20.26 0.48
N GLY A 790 11.25 20.25 1.47
CA GLY A 790 12.35 19.29 1.63
C GLY A 790 12.20 18.38 2.84
N MET A 791 12.85 17.21 2.82
CA MET A 791 12.99 16.30 3.95
C MET A 791 14.33 15.59 3.90
N VAL A 792 15.01 15.49 5.04
CA VAL A 792 16.25 14.72 5.17
C VAL A 792 15.99 13.44 5.94
N PHE A 793 16.62 12.36 5.48
CA PHE A 793 16.56 11.06 6.12
C PHE A 793 17.97 10.52 6.35
N PHE A 794 18.12 9.73 7.39
CA PHE A 794 19.28 8.87 7.59
C PHE A 794 18.86 7.42 7.35
N ARG A 795 19.68 6.66 6.64
CA ARG A 795 19.48 5.23 6.48
C ARG A 795 20.75 4.54 6.93
N HIS A 796 20.65 3.84 8.06
CA HIS A 796 21.67 2.91 8.55
C HIS A 796 22.04 1.91 7.44
N ASN A 797 23.28 1.42 7.51
CA ASN A 797 23.69 0.24 6.79
C ASN A 797 22.79 -0.95 7.17
N THR A 798 22.63 -1.89 6.25
CA THR A 798 21.97 -3.16 6.58
C THR A 798 22.97 -4.01 7.35
N GLU A 799 22.65 -4.33 8.60
CA GLU A 799 23.48 -5.17 9.47
C GLU A 799 23.82 -6.52 8.80
N GLY A 800 25.08 -6.96 8.91
CA GLY A 800 25.60 -8.20 8.31
C GLY A 800 25.70 -8.23 6.78
N LEU A 801 25.23 -7.18 6.06
CA LEU A 801 25.22 -7.18 4.60
C LEU A 801 26.61 -6.96 3.99
N ALA A 802 27.51 -6.25 4.67
CA ALA A 802 28.83 -5.94 4.14
C ALA A 802 29.71 -7.20 4.01
N GLU A 803 29.53 -8.12 4.95
CA GLU A 803 30.22 -9.39 5.12
C GLU A 803 29.66 -10.46 4.17
N THR A 804 28.34 -10.48 3.99
CA THR A 804 27.64 -11.55 3.26
C THR A 804 27.33 -11.23 1.79
N THR A 805 27.40 -9.96 1.38
CA THR A 805 27.01 -9.59 0.01
C THR A 805 27.99 -10.11 -1.04
N ALA A 806 27.44 -10.57 -2.17
CA ALA A 806 28.24 -11.06 -3.29
C ALA A 806 29.16 -9.96 -3.86
N ARG A 807 30.41 -10.34 -4.10
CA ARG A 807 31.48 -9.48 -4.63
C ARG A 807 32.10 -10.11 -5.86
N HIS A 808 32.33 -9.31 -6.89
CA HIS A 808 33.19 -9.69 -8.01
C HIS A 808 34.50 -8.92 -7.87
N LYS A 809 35.62 -9.63 -7.73
CA LYS A 809 36.92 -8.99 -7.50
C LYS A 809 37.39 -8.24 -8.75
N ALA A 810 38.26 -7.26 -8.52
CA ALA A 810 38.93 -6.57 -9.60
C ALA A 810 39.71 -7.56 -10.47
N ASN A 811 39.73 -7.31 -11.78
CA ASN A 811 40.40 -8.09 -12.81
C ASN A 811 39.92 -9.55 -12.96
N GLU A 812 38.76 -9.91 -12.40
CA GLU A 812 38.11 -11.20 -12.64
C GLU A 812 37.02 -11.12 -13.72
N PHE A 813 36.83 -12.23 -14.43
CA PHE A 813 35.76 -12.33 -15.44
C PHE A 813 34.39 -12.48 -14.78
N ILE A 814 33.47 -11.60 -15.16
CA ILE A 814 32.06 -11.64 -14.77
C ILE A 814 31.23 -12.07 -15.97
N ALA A 815 30.42 -13.13 -15.83
CA ALA A 815 29.52 -13.59 -16.88
C ALA A 815 28.39 -12.57 -17.12
N ASN A 816 28.17 -12.20 -18.37
CA ASN A 816 27.07 -11.31 -18.75
C ASN A 816 25.75 -12.10 -18.77
N LYS A 817 24.73 -11.60 -18.06
CA LYS A 817 23.46 -12.32 -17.84
C LYS A 817 22.56 -12.40 -19.07
N ASN A 818 22.62 -11.41 -19.97
CA ASN A 818 21.85 -11.47 -21.20
C ASN A 818 22.46 -12.54 -22.13
N LYS A 819 21.76 -13.67 -22.27
CA LYS A 819 22.16 -14.78 -23.14
C LYS A 819 22.41 -14.35 -24.58
N LEU A 820 21.70 -13.31 -25.03
CA LEU A 820 21.81 -12.80 -26.39
C LEU A 820 23.10 -11.99 -26.59
N ASN A 821 23.66 -11.33 -25.57
CA ASN A 821 24.82 -10.43 -25.69
C ASN A 821 26.04 -11.08 -26.41
N ASP A 822 26.72 -10.32 -27.28
CA ASP A 822 27.94 -10.74 -27.99
C ASP A 822 29.10 -10.94 -27.03
N LYS A 823 29.31 -9.98 -26.13
CA LYS A 823 30.30 -10.10 -25.07
C LYS A 823 29.75 -11.04 -23.99
N LYS A 824 30.29 -12.25 -23.88
CA LYS A 824 29.84 -13.24 -22.87
C LYS A 824 30.39 -12.97 -21.47
N LYS A 825 31.57 -12.34 -21.37
CA LYS A 825 32.23 -12.03 -20.09
C LYS A 825 32.77 -10.60 -20.11
N SER A 826 32.71 -9.93 -18.97
CA SER A 826 33.25 -8.59 -18.74
C SER A 826 34.33 -8.62 -17.67
N ILE A 827 35.31 -7.73 -17.75
CA ILE A 827 36.38 -7.55 -16.77
C ILE A 827 36.39 -6.06 -16.36
N PHE A 828 36.63 -5.80 -15.09
CA PHE A 828 36.67 -4.46 -14.49
C PHE A 828 37.90 -4.37 -13.60
N ASP A 829 38.60 -3.23 -13.64
CA ASP A 829 39.80 -2.93 -12.86
C ASP A 829 39.52 -2.60 -11.38
N TYR A 830 38.24 -2.62 -10.99
CA TYR A 830 37.78 -2.41 -9.62
C TYR A 830 36.78 -3.48 -9.19
N GLU A 831 36.64 -3.65 -7.88
CA GLU A 831 35.66 -4.56 -7.28
C GLU A 831 34.22 -4.08 -7.52
N ILE A 832 33.33 -5.00 -7.91
CA ILE A 832 31.89 -4.76 -8.00
C ILE A 832 31.20 -5.44 -6.81
N VAL A 833 30.74 -4.60 -5.88
CA VAL A 833 30.02 -5.03 -4.68
C VAL A 833 28.51 -4.95 -4.92
N LYS A 834 27.81 -6.09 -4.86
CA LYS A 834 26.35 -6.12 -4.95
C LYS A 834 25.76 -5.30 -3.81
N ASN A 835 24.76 -4.47 -4.10
CA ASN A 835 24.07 -3.65 -3.11
C ASN A 835 24.98 -2.72 -2.27
N LYS A 836 26.18 -2.35 -2.74
CA LYS A 836 27.14 -1.44 -2.07
C LYS A 836 26.50 -0.23 -1.38
N ARG A 837 25.48 0.36 -2.01
CA ARG A 837 24.78 1.52 -1.47
C ARG A 837 24.04 1.26 -0.16
N PHE A 838 23.86 0.01 0.27
CA PHE A 838 23.20 -0.40 1.52
C PHE A 838 24.20 -0.96 2.55
N THR A 839 25.46 -1.15 2.19
CA THR A 839 26.50 -1.65 3.12
C THR A 839 27.13 -0.53 3.94
N VAL A 840 26.67 0.71 3.75
CA VAL A 840 27.15 1.90 4.44
C VAL A 840 25.98 2.83 4.74
N ASP A 841 26.15 3.63 5.78
CA ASP A 841 25.22 4.68 6.16
C ASP A 841 25.09 5.74 5.08
N LYS A 842 23.87 6.28 4.94
CA LYS A 842 23.58 7.33 3.95
C LYS A 842 22.63 8.37 4.50
N TYR A 843 22.97 9.63 4.26
CA TYR A 843 22.03 10.74 4.32
C TYR A 843 21.32 10.88 2.97
N LEU A 844 20.00 11.03 3.01
CA LEU A 844 19.15 11.11 1.83
C LEU A 844 18.32 12.39 1.91
N PHE A 845 18.18 13.09 0.79
CA PHE A 845 17.36 14.28 0.67
C PHE A 845 16.23 14.06 -0.31
N HIS A 846 15.02 14.34 0.12
CA HIS A 846 13.84 14.38 -0.72
C HIS A 846 13.43 15.84 -0.89
N LEU A 847 13.50 16.36 -2.11
CA LEU A 847 13.04 17.71 -2.45
C LEU A 847 11.82 17.59 -3.35
N SER A 848 10.71 18.21 -2.95
CA SER A 848 9.56 18.37 -3.83
C SER A 848 9.71 19.62 -4.70
N LEU A 849 9.14 19.55 -5.90
CA LEU A 849 9.17 20.61 -6.90
C LEU A 849 7.81 20.70 -7.58
N LYS A 850 7.40 21.93 -7.89
CA LYS A 850 6.17 22.23 -8.63
C LYS A 850 6.53 22.49 -10.08
N LEU A 851 5.92 21.74 -10.98
CA LEU A 851 6.04 21.86 -12.43
C LEU A 851 4.89 22.69 -12.98
N ASN A 852 5.14 23.48 -14.02
CA ASN A 852 4.18 24.43 -14.58
C ASN A 852 3.48 25.24 -13.48
N TYR A 853 4.24 25.74 -12.49
CA TYR A 853 3.66 26.27 -11.24
C TYR A 853 2.77 27.51 -11.45
N THR A 854 2.91 28.19 -12.59
CA THR A 854 2.09 29.33 -13.02
C THR A 854 0.74 28.92 -13.61
N GLN A 855 0.52 27.63 -13.87
CA GLN A 855 -0.69 27.07 -14.46
C GLN A 855 -1.68 26.62 -13.38
N PRO A 856 -2.99 26.52 -13.70
CA PRO A 856 -3.99 26.07 -12.73
C PRO A 856 -3.73 24.62 -12.28
N ASN A 857 -4.23 24.24 -11.11
CA ASN A 857 -4.06 22.87 -10.59
C ASN A 857 -4.87 21.83 -11.39
N LYS A 858 -5.93 22.23 -12.11
CA LYS A 858 -6.76 21.33 -12.90
C LYS A 858 -7.14 21.97 -14.22
N PHE A 859 -7.16 21.15 -15.27
CA PHE A 859 -7.51 21.56 -16.63
C PHE A 859 -8.29 20.44 -17.33
N ASP A 860 -9.31 20.79 -18.12
CA ASP A 860 -10.08 19.81 -18.91
C ASP A 860 -9.37 19.49 -20.24
N ILE A 861 -8.41 18.57 -20.16
CA ILE A 861 -7.66 18.10 -21.33
C ILE A 861 -8.56 17.33 -22.29
N ASN A 862 -9.55 16.59 -21.79
CA ASN A 862 -10.44 15.78 -22.62
C ASN A 862 -11.17 16.63 -23.66
N SER A 863 -11.58 17.85 -23.30
CA SER A 863 -12.19 18.78 -24.26
C SER A 863 -11.23 19.22 -25.35
N LYS A 864 -9.95 19.49 -25.02
CA LYS A 864 -8.92 19.81 -26.03
C LYS A 864 -8.59 18.63 -26.93
N VAL A 865 -8.49 17.43 -26.38
CA VAL A 865 -8.23 16.21 -27.16
C VAL A 865 -9.39 15.92 -28.12
N ARG A 866 -10.65 16.04 -27.68
CA ARG A 866 -11.82 15.91 -28.57
C ARG A 866 -11.80 16.91 -29.71
N GLU A 867 -11.34 18.14 -29.45
CA GLU A 867 -11.18 19.17 -30.48
C GLU A 867 -10.07 18.81 -31.49
N ILE A 868 -8.91 18.32 -31.02
CA ILE A 868 -7.83 17.83 -31.89
C ILE A 868 -8.33 16.69 -32.79
N ILE A 869 -9.07 15.72 -32.22
CA ILE A 869 -9.67 14.61 -32.97
C ILE A 869 -10.63 15.14 -34.04
N ARG A 870 -11.57 16.02 -33.68
CA ARG A 870 -12.55 16.59 -34.61
C ARG A 870 -11.90 17.33 -35.78
N ASN A 871 -10.76 17.98 -35.54
CA ASN A 871 -10.03 18.75 -36.53
C ASN A 871 -9.00 17.92 -37.32
N GLY A 872 -9.00 16.59 -37.18
CA GLY A 872 -8.11 15.69 -37.93
C GLY A 872 -6.64 15.74 -37.49
N GLY A 873 -6.36 16.19 -36.26
CA GLY A 873 -5.00 16.27 -35.70
C GLY A 873 -4.41 14.92 -35.26
N ILE A 874 -5.23 13.88 -35.15
CA ILE A 874 -4.79 12.50 -34.88
C ILE A 874 -4.59 11.77 -36.21
N LYS A 875 -3.45 11.08 -36.35
CA LYS A 875 -3.08 10.36 -37.58
C LYS A 875 -3.06 8.84 -37.43
N HIS A 876 -2.96 8.33 -36.21
CA HIS A 876 -2.87 6.90 -35.94
C HIS A 876 -3.55 6.52 -34.63
N ILE A 877 -3.79 5.22 -34.46
CA ILE A 877 -4.29 4.62 -33.22
C ILE A 877 -3.33 3.52 -32.78
N ILE A 878 -2.96 3.54 -31.50
CA ILE A 878 -2.21 2.48 -30.84
C ILE A 878 -3.19 1.64 -30.01
N GLY A 879 -3.57 0.48 -30.54
CA GLY A 879 -4.30 -0.54 -29.79
C GLY A 879 -3.35 -1.35 -28.92
N ILE A 880 -3.67 -1.48 -27.63
CA ILE A 880 -2.94 -2.31 -26.68
C ILE A 880 -3.82 -3.46 -26.21
N ASP A 881 -3.31 -4.68 -26.37
CA ASP A 881 -3.96 -5.92 -25.97
C ASP A 881 -3.09 -6.71 -24.98
N ARG A 882 -3.71 -7.61 -24.22
CA ARG A 882 -3.08 -8.50 -23.24
C ARG A 882 -3.55 -9.94 -23.43
N GLY A 883 -2.66 -10.91 -23.21
CA GLY A 883 -3.09 -12.30 -23.24
C GLY A 883 -2.06 -13.29 -22.70
N GLU A 884 -2.44 -14.56 -22.64
CA GLU A 884 -1.60 -15.63 -22.09
C GLU A 884 -0.25 -15.75 -22.82
N ARG A 885 -0.25 -15.46 -24.13
CA ARG A 885 0.95 -15.51 -24.98
C ARG A 885 1.78 -14.23 -24.92
N ASN A 886 1.19 -13.07 -24.67
CA ASN A 886 1.87 -11.77 -24.70
C ASN A 886 1.49 -10.93 -23.48
N LEU A 887 2.50 -10.51 -22.71
CA LEU A 887 2.28 -9.63 -21.57
C LEU A 887 1.57 -8.35 -22.00
N ILE A 888 2.06 -7.73 -23.07
CA ILE A 888 1.45 -6.59 -23.77
C ILE A 888 1.72 -6.80 -25.26
N TYR A 889 0.68 -6.65 -26.08
CA TYR A 889 0.78 -6.65 -27.54
C TYR A 889 0.33 -5.30 -28.07
N LEU A 890 1.10 -4.74 -29.00
CA LEU A 890 0.87 -3.43 -29.57
C LEU A 890 0.50 -3.57 -31.05
N SER A 891 -0.55 -2.88 -31.48
CA SER A 891 -0.93 -2.69 -32.88
C SER A 891 -1.10 -1.19 -33.17
N LEU A 892 -0.30 -0.65 -34.08
CA LEU A 892 -0.42 0.70 -34.61
C LEU A 892 -1.17 0.61 -35.95
N ILE A 893 -2.29 1.31 -36.04
CA ILE A 893 -3.12 1.41 -37.25
C ILE A 893 -3.22 2.86 -37.71
N ASP A 894 -3.39 3.08 -39.02
CA ASP A 894 -3.80 4.36 -39.57
C ASP A 894 -5.30 4.62 -39.33
N MET A 895 -5.82 5.74 -39.84
CA MET A 895 -7.22 6.12 -39.65
C MET A 895 -8.18 5.31 -40.53
N GLU A 896 -7.66 4.64 -41.56
CA GLU A 896 -8.37 3.71 -42.44
C GLU A 896 -8.44 2.29 -41.87
N GLY A 897 -7.70 2.01 -40.78
CA GLY A 897 -7.66 0.71 -40.11
C GLY A 897 -6.59 -0.25 -40.64
N ASN A 898 -5.69 0.21 -41.51
CA ASN A 898 -4.57 -0.60 -41.96
C ASN A 898 -3.51 -0.68 -40.87
N ILE A 899 -2.93 -1.86 -40.70
CA ILE A 899 -1.85 -2.08 -39.73
C ILE A 899 -0.55 -1.49 -40.27
N VAL A 900 -0.08 -0.43 -39.62
CA VAL A 900 1.24 0.20 -39.89
C VAL A 900 2.34 -0.59 -39.19
N MET A 901 2.09 -1.05 -37.96
CA MET A 901 3.04 -1.85 -37.19
C MET A 901 2.32 -2.72 -36.17
N GLN A 902 2.80 -3.94 -35.94
CA GLN A 902 2.38 -4.74 -34.81
C GLN A 902 3.60 -5.43 -34.16
N LYS A 903 3.61 -5.50 -32.83
CA LYS A 903 4.70 -6.16 -32.10
C LYS A 903 4.28 -6.67 -30.74
N SER A 904 4.80 -7.83 -30.37
CA SER A 904 4.82 -8.27 -28.98
C SER A 904 5.84 -7.47 -28.19
N LEU A 905 5.48 -7.05 -26.99
CA LEU A 905 6.40 -6.38 -26.06
C LEU A 905 7.03 -7.34 -25.05
N ASN A 906 6.95 -8.66 -25.27
CA ASN A 906 7.63 -9.63 -24.41
C ASN A 906 9.16 -9.45 -24.41
N ILE A 907 9.73 -9.14 -25.58
CA ILE A 907 11.18 -8.93 -25.77
C ILE A 907 11.39 -7.47 -26.16
N LEU A 908 12.08 -6.73 -25.31
CA LEU A 908 12.33 -5.30 -25.52
C LEU A 908 13.80 -5.07 -25.89
N LYS A 909 14.02 -4.36 -26.99
CA LYS A 909 15.34 -3.85 -27.41
C LYS A 909 15.56 -2.47 -26.77
N ASP A 910 16.79 -2.20 -26.36
CA ASP A 910 17.22 -0.86 -25.97
C ASP A 910 18.38 -0.42 -26.87
N ASP A 911 18.69 0.88 -26.87
CA ASP A 911 19.73 1.48 -27.72
C ASP A 911 21.15 0.96 -27.42
N HIS A 912 21.34 0.27 -26.30
CA HIS A 912 22.62 -0.30 -25.84
C HIS A 912 22.69 -1.83 -25.99
N ASN A 913 21.59 -2.49 -26.33
CA ASN A 913 21.43 -3.94 -26.38
C ASN A 913 20.57 -4.33 -27.58
N ALA A 914 21.21 -4.33 -28.76
CA ALA A 914 20.60 -4.60 -30.07
C ALA A 914 19.82 -5.93 -30.13
N LYS A 915 20.14 -6.89 -29.26
CA LYS A 915 19.51 -8.21 -29.26
C LYS A 915 18.31 -8.35 -28.33
N GLY A 916 18.07 -7.37 -27.46
CA GLY A 916 16.89 -7.29 -26.60
C GLY A 916 16.95 -8.13 -25.31
N THR A 917 15.92 -7.95 -24.48
CA THR A 917 15.73 -8.60 -23.17
C THR A 917 14.34 -9.24 -23.12
N ASP A 918 14.27 -10.56 -22.89
CA ASP A 918 13.01 -11.30 -22.75
C ASP A 918 12.43 -11.15 -21.33
N TYR A 919 11.54 -10.17 -21.16
CA TYR A 919 10.89 -9.91 -19.89
C TYR A 919 9.82 -10.95 -19.54
N LYS A 920 9.19 -11.59 -20.52
CA LYS A 920 8.23 -12.65 -20.26
C LYS A 920 8.93 -13.86 -19.65
N GLY A 921 10.04 -14.30 -20.27
CA GLY A 921 10.87 -15.38 -19.74
C GLY A 921 11.36 -15.07 -18.32
N LEU A 922 11.90 -13.88 -18.08
CA LEU A 922 12.39 -13.46 -16.76
C LEU A 922 11.29 -13.41 -15.69
N LEU A 923 10.08 -12.98 -16.04
CA LEU A 923 8.95 -12.95 -15.11
C LEU A 923 8.46 -14.36 -14.79
N THR A 924 8.35 -15.23 -15.78
CA THR A 924 7.97 -16.64 -15.58
C THR A 924 9.00 -17.41 -14.75
N GLU A 925 10.29 -17.23 -15.02
CA GLU A 925 11.37 -17.82 -14.23
C GLU A 925 11.30 -17.36 -12.76
N ARG A 926 11.19 -16.04 -12.54
CA ARG A 926 11.08 -15.45 -11.19
C ARG A 926 9.85 -15.96 -10.42
N GLU A 927 8.77 -16.31 -11.10
CA GLU A 927 7.57 -16.88 -10.47
C GLU A 927 7.76 -18.34 -10.08
N GLY A 928 8.44 -19.11 -10.93
CA GLY A 928 8.91 -20.45 -10.59
C GLY A 928 9.77 -20.42 -9.34
N GLU A 929 10.81 -19.59 -9.34
CA GLU A 929 11.71 -19.36 -8.19
C GLU A 929 10.92 -18.96 -6.94
N ASN A 930 9.98 -18.02 -7.04
CA ASN A 930 9.19 -17.56 -5.90
C ASN A 930 8.22 -18.62 -5.38
N LYS A 931 7.65 -19.46 -6.25
CA LYS A 931 6.77 -20.57 -5.85
C LYS A 931 7.56 -21.64 -5.11
N GLU A 932 8.77 -21.94 -5.58
CA GLU A 932 9.69 -22.86 -4.94
C GLU A 932 10.19 -22.30 -3.60
N ALA A 933 10.60 -21.02 -3.56
CA ALA A 933 11.01 -20.35 -2.33
C ALA A 933 9.91 -20.37 -1.26
N ARG A 934 8.63 -20.15 -1.64
CA ARG A 934 7.50 -20.28 -0.71
C ARG A 934 7.35 -21.68 -0.12
N ARG A 935 7.57 -22.71 -0.93
CA ARG A 935 7.50 -24.11 -0.48
C ARG A 935 8.64 -24.46 0.47
N ASN A 936 9.81 -23.87 0.24
CA ASN A 936 11.04 -24.15 0.99
C ASN A 936 11.36 -23.10 2.06
N TRP A 937 10.38 -22.28 2.43
CA TRP A 937 10.48 -21.17 3.40
C TRP A 937 11.60 -20.17 3.14
N LYS A 938 12.10 -20.12 1.90
CA LYS A 938 13.17 -19.22 1.49
C LYS A 938 12.66 -17.80 1.24
N LYS A 939 13.59 -16.87 1.23
CA LYS A 939 13.33 -15.46 0.91
C LYS A 939 12.74 -15.32 -0.49
N ILE A 940 11.50 -14.81 -0.54
CA ILE A 940 10.80 -14.54 -1.80
C ILE A 940 11.40 -13.30 -2.46
N ALA A 941 11.93 -13.47 -3.67
CA ALA A 941 12.53 -12.37 -4.42
C ALA A 941 11.46 -11.37 -4.91
N ASN A 942 11.80 -10.07 -4.88
CA ASN A 942 10.87 -9.02 -5.28
C ASN A 942 10.60 -9.05 -6.80
N ILE A 943 9.47 -9.61 -7.20
CA ILE A 943 9.01 -9.58 -8.60
C ILE A 943 8.47 -8.20 -9.01
N LYS A 944 8.04 -7.38 -8.06
CA LYS A 944 7.44 -6.05 -8.34
C LYS A 944 8.42 -5.11 -9.02
N ASP A 945 9.69 -5.16 -8.63
CA ASP A 945 10.74 -4.33 -9.25
C ASP A 945 11.04 -4.76 -10.69
N LEU A 946 11.04 -6.07 -10.97
CA LEU A 946 11.20 -6.59 -12.34
C LEU A 946 10.02 -6.15 -13.23
N LYS A 947 8.79 -6.28 -12.73
CA LYS A 947 7.58 -5.77 -13.41
C LYS A 947 7.66 -4.26 -13.68
N ARG A 948 8.07 -3.47 -12.68
CA ARG A 948 8.23 -2.02 -12.83
C ARG A 948 9.31 -1.67 -13.86
N GLY A 949 10.41 -2.42 -13.89
CA GLY A 949 11.47 -2.27 -14.91
C GLY A 949 10.94 -2.54 -16.32
N TYR A 950 10.27 -3.68 -16.53
CA TYR A 950 9.59 -4.02 -17.78
C TYR A 950 8.63 -2.90 -18.22
N LEU A 951 7.71 -2.51 -17.34
CA LEU A 951 6.69 -1.51 -17.64
C LEU A 951 7.29 -0.15 -17.94
N SER A 952 8.39 0.25 -17.31
CA SER A 952 9.06 1.51 -17.63
C SER A 952 9.55 1.57 -19.08
N GLN A 953 10.02 0.43 -19.63
CA GLN A 953 10.45 0.33 -21.02
C GLN A 953 9.25 0.33 -21.97
N VAL A 954 8.19 -0.40 -21.64
CA VAL A 954 6.94 -0.39 -22.42
C VAL A 954 6.33 1.00 -22.49
N VAL A 955 6.21 1.68 -21.35
CA VAL A 955 5.69 3.05 -21.27
C VAL A 955 6.56 4.02 -22.08
N HIS A 956 7.89 3.86 -22.05
CA HIS A 956 8.78 4.67 -22.90
C HIS A 956 8.50 4.46 -24.40
N ILE A 957 8.40 3.21 -24.85
CA ILE A 957 8.11 2.88 -26.26
C ILE A 957 6.77 3.48 -26.68
N ILE A 958 5.72 3.26 -25.89
CA ILE A 958 4.36 3.70 -26.24
C ILE A 958 4.27 5.22 -26.23
N SER A 959 4.77 5.88 -25.17
CA SER A 959 4.72 7.35 -25.09
C SER A 959 5.52 8.03 -26.20
N LYS A 960 6.68 7.47 -26.59
CA LYS A 960 7.44 7.94 -27.74
C LYS A 960 6.66 7.77 -29.05
N MET A 961 6.09 6.59 -29.29
CA MET A 961 5.27 6.33 -30.48
C MET A 961 4.03 7.23 -30.56
N MET A 962 3.37 7.54 -29.44
CA MET A 962 2.24 8.48 -29.42
C MET A 962 2.61 9.84 -30.00
N VAL A 963 3.79 10.37 -29.63
CA VAL A 963 4.26 11.68 -30.08
C VAL A 963 4.77 11.62 -31.52
N GLU A 964 5.50 10.57 -31.89
CA GLU A 964 6.05 10.42 -33.25
C GLU A 964 4.96 10.24 -34.32
N TYR A 965 3.91 9.48 -34.01
CA TYR A 965 2.84 9.13 -34.95
C TYR A 965 1.58 9.99 -34.81
N ASN A 966 1.59 11.01 -33.93
CA ASN A 966 0.39 11.78 -33.55
C ASN A 966 -0.80 10.85 -33.25
N ALA A 967 -0.57 9.90 -32.34
CA ALA A 967 -1.48 8.79 -32.10
C ALA A 967 -2.23 8.89 -30.76
N ILE A 968 -3.43 8.31 -30.73
CA ILE A 968 -4.16 8.03 -29.48
C ILE A 968 -3.93 6.57 -29.05
N VAL A 969 -4.02 6.29 -27.75
CA VAL A 969 -3.92 4.93 -27.20
C VAL A 969 -5.31 4.42 -26.84
N VAL A 970 -5.61 3.19 -27.23
CA VAL A 970 -6.86 2.49 -26.91
C VAL A 970 -6.54 1.25 -26.07
N LEU A 971 -7.28 1.10 -24.97
CA LEU A 971 -7.12 0.07 -23.95
C LEU A 971 -8.46 -0.67 -23.76
N GLU A 972 -8.41 -1.93 -23.30
CA GLU A 972 -9.61 -2.69 -22.93
C GLU A 972 -10.35 -2.05 -21.73
N ASP A 973 -11.69 -1.97 -21.79
CA ASP A 973 -12.52 -1.60 -20.63
C ASP A 973 -12.79 -2.85 -19.76
N LEU A 974 -12.27 -2.84 -18.53
CA LEU A 974 -12.24 -4.02 -17.68
C LEU A 974 -13.34 -3.98 -16.61
N ASN A 975 -14.35 -4.84 -16.78
CA ASN A 975 -15.42 -4.99 -15.79
C ASN A 975 -14.93 -5.61 -14.45
N PRO A 976 -15.32 -5.07 -13.27
CA PRO A 976 -14.91 -5.56 -11.93
C PRO A 976 -15.18 -7.05 -11.63
N GLY A 977 -16.18 -7.66 -12.29
CA GLY A 977 -16.48 -9.10 -12.20
C GLY A 977 -15.50 -9.96 -13.00
N PHE A 978 -15.18 -9.56 -14.23
CA PHE A 978 -14.16 -10.17 -15.09
C PHE A 978 -12.75 -10.04 -14.47
N ILE A 979 -12.51 -8.91 -13.80
CA ILE A 979 -11.30 -8.58 -13.02
C ILE A 979 -11.05 -9.55 -11.83
N ARG A 980 -12.10 -10.18 -11.27
CA ARG A 980 -11.99 -11.11 -10.14
C ARG A 980 -11.71 -12.56 -10.56
N GLY A 981 -12.14 -12.98 -11.76
CA GLY A 981 -11.98 -14.36 -12.25
C GLY A 981 -10.57 -14.76 -12.70
N ARG A 982 -9.70 -13.80 -13.06
CA ARG A 982 -8.35 -14.06 -13.61
C ARG A 982 -7.22 -13.44 -12.76
N GLN A 983 -7.18 -13.73 -11.46
CA GLN A 983 -6.18 -13.21 -10.50
C GLN A 983 -4.72 -13.72 -10.68
N LYS A 984 -4.38 -14.40 -11.79
CA LYS A 984 -2.96 -14.66 -12.11
C LYS A 984 -2.32 -13.39 -12.68
N ILE A 985 -0.99 -13.36 -12.59
CA ILE A 985 0.02 -12.29 -12.82
C ILE A 985 -0.29 -11.15 -13.81
N GLU A 986 -1.06 -11.43 -14.86
CA GLU A 986 -1.44 -10.52 -15.95
C GLU A 986 -2.17 -9.27 -15.45
N ARG A 987 -3.04 -9.41 -14.44
CA ARG A 987 -3.81 -8.27 -13.88
C ARG A 987 -2.94 -7.17 -13.28
N ASN A 988 -1.94 -7.53 -12.45
CA ASN A 988 -1.08 -6.56 -11.78
C ASN A 988 -0.15 -5.82 -12.75
N VAL A 989 0.17 -6.42 -13.89
CA VAL A 989 1.03 -5.80 -14.90
C VAL A 989 0.23 -4.74 -15.66
N TYR A 990 -1.02 -5.03 -16.03
CA TYR A 990 -1.85 -4.13 -16.83
C TYR A 990 -2.35 -2.91 -16.03
N GLU A 991 -2.90 -3.09 -14.83
CA GLU A 991 -3.33 -1.95 -14.00
C GLU A 991 -2.14 -1.03 -13.63
N GLN A 992 -0.97 -1.64 -13.39
CA GLN A 992 0.25 -0.88 -13.15
C GLN A 992 0.76 -0.20 -14.43
N PHE A 993 0.59 -0.82 -15.61
CA PHE A 993 0.92 -0.23 -16.90
C PHE A 993 0.10 1.03 -17.16
N GLU A 994 -1.23 0.96 -17.01
CA GLU A 994 -2.14 2.09 -17.22
C GLU A 994 -1.74 3.28 -16.34
N ARG A 995 -1.57 3.04 -15.03
CA ARG A 995 -1.15 4.09 -14.10
C ARG A 995 0.21 4.68 -14.49
N MET A 996 1.21 3.84 -14.80
CA MET A 996 2.54 4.33 -15.18
C MET A 996 2.54 5.09 -16.50
N LEU A 997 1.67 4.72 -17.45
CA LEU A 997 1.48 5.43 -18.71
C LEU A 997 0.85 6.80 -18.44
N ILE A 998 -0.24 6.87 -17.69
CA ILE A 998 -0.89 8.14 -17.30
C ILE A 998 0.11 9.04 -16.55
N ASP A 999 0.82 8.50 -15.55
CA ASP A 999 1.82 9.26 -14.77
C ASP A 999 2.93 9.85 -15.65
N LYS A 1000 3.35 9.13 -16.71
CA LYS A 1000 4.36 9.58 -17.68
C LYS A 1000 3.78 10.64 -18.64
N LEU A 1001 2.53 10.47 -19.06
CA LEU A 1001 1.84 11.37 -20.00
C LEU A 1001 1.35 12.67 -19.34
N ASN A 1002 1.19 12.69 -18.01
CA ASN A 1002 0.93 13.92 -17.26
C ASN A 1002 2.06 14.95 -17.41
N PHE A 1003 3.30 14.49 -17.61
CA PHE A 1003 4.44 15.35 -17.88
C PHE A 1003 5.51 14.59 -18.70
N TYR A 1004 5.29 14.54 -20.02
CA TYR A 1004 6.16 13.87 -20.96
C TYR A 1004 7.30 14.79 -21.41
N VAL A 1005 8.53 14.38 -21.10
CA VAL A 1005 9.77 14.99 -21.57
C VAL A 1005 10.55 13.94 -22.37
N ASP A 1006 10.98 14.34 -23.56
CA ASP A 1006 12.04 13.70 -24.32
C ASP A 1006 13.40 14.30 -23.90
N LYS A 1007 14.30 13.44 -23.44
CA LYS A 1007 15.61 13.88 -22.91
C LYS A 1007 16.61 14.25 -24.00
N HIS A 1008 16.33 13.90 -25.25
CA HIS A 1008 17.24 14.13 -26.38
C HIS A 1008 16.92 15.42 -27.12
N LYS A 1009 15.78 16.06 -26.82
CA LYS A 1009 15.40 17.36 -27.36
C LYS A 1009 16.04 18.51 -26.61
N ASP A 1010 16.14 19.66 -27.28
CA ASP A 1010 16.53 20.90 -26.63
C ASP A 1010 15.50 21.27 -25.54
N ALA A 1011 15.96 21.96 -24.48
CA ALA A 1011 15.12 22.32 -23.36
C ALA A 1011 13.91 23.19 -23.75
N ASN A 1012 14.07 24.08 -24.75
CA ASN A 1012 13.04 25.00 -25.22
C ASN A 1012 12.18 24.44 -26.37
N GLU A 1013 12.50 23.26 -26.90
CA GLU A 1013 11.71 22.64 -27.96
C GLU A 1013 10.41 22.03 -27.39
N THR A 1014 9.37 21.91 -28.19
CA THR A 1014 8.15 21.18 -27.84
C THR A 1014 8.45 19.71 -27.51
N GLY A 1015 8.02 19.28 -26.32
CA GLY A 1015 8.35 17.98 -25.74
C GLY A 1015 9.72 17.94 -25.03
N GLY A 1016 10.46 19.04 -25.06
CA GLY A 1016 11.67 19.27 -24.28
C GLY A 1016 11.39 19.56 -22.80
N LEU A 1017 12.43 19.89 -22.05
CA LEU A 1017 12.37 20.01 -20.58
C LEU A 1017 11.43 21.12 -20.09
N LEU A 1018 11.37 22.26 -20.79
CA LEU A 1018 10.59 23.44 -20.40
C LEU A 1018 9.21 23.47 -21.07
N HIS A 1019 9.02 22.74 -22.16
CA HIS A 1019 7.75 22.63 -22.88
C HIS A 1019 7.30 21.17 -22.96
N ALA A 1020 7.26 20.53 -21.79
CA ALA A 1020 6.84 19.15 -21.64
C ALA A 1020 5.36 18.97 -22.06
N LEU A 1021 5.07 17.86 -22.72
CA LEU A 1021 3.71 17.54 -23.15
C LEU A 1021 2.88 17.02 -21.96
N GLN A 1022 1.61 17.41 -21.91
CA GLN A 1022 0.62 16.98 -20.93
C GLN A 1022 -0.58 16.37 -21.65
N LEU A 1023 -0.55 15.04 -21.81
CA LEU A 1023 -1.44 14.30 -22.72
C LEU A 1023 -2.57 13.56 -22.00
N THR A 1024 -2.60 13.59 -20.67
CA THR A 1024 -3.60 12.95 -19.81
C THR A 1024 -3.97 13.87 -18.66
N SER A 1025 -5.21 13.79 -18.17
CA SER A 1025 -5.64 14.56 -17.00
C SER A 1025 -4.89 14.11 -15.73
N GLU A 1026 -4.71 15.03 -14.78
CA GLU A 1026 -4.22 14.66 -13.45
C GLU A 1026 -5.19 13.66 -12.79
N SER A 1027 -4.67 12.51 -12.38
CA SER A 1027 -5.40 11.39 -11.78
C SER A 1027 -5.73 11.61 -10.32
#